data_AF-A0A925LLE5-F1
#
_entry.id   AF-A0A925LLE5-F1
#
_cell.length_a   1.000
_cell.length_b   1.000
_cell.length_c   1.000
_cell.angle_alpha   90.00
_cell.angle_beta   90.00
_cell.angle_gamma   90.00
#
_symmetry.space_group_name_H-M   'P 1'
#
loop_
_entity.id
_entity.type
_entity.pdbx_description
1 polymer ?
#
loop_
_entity_poly.entity_id
_entity_poly.type
_entity_poly.pdbx_seq_one_letter_code
_entity_poly.pdbx_strand_id
1 'polypeptide(L)'
;MKIATKISSRPALFLILLLMLFFSQPVAAEEPAPAPFSIAFFYAANPPLDELQAFDIVVVEPDRVGITPKEYQTAHSRLFAYVSVGEADPQRPSFKKIDPAWLISNNSRWGTGVVDLANPAWRNFFLEQVVEPLWTAGYRGFFLDTLDSYQLVKDKKRIPQLAEGLIAVIRGIKERHPEAQLILNRGFEVLEQVRDVTFAVAAESLYQNFDPAGGAYGLVKEQDRLWLLERMNAARKSGLPVIAIDYVNPSERELARATTARIKAAGFIPWVTDKELASLGIGSIEVQPGTILGIYEHTDSATPSDPTYDLLHLYAAMPLEYLGYRIEYHDIAKPLPEGILAGRYAGVVVWPASGGSVSHKGYRKWIEKVLNEKLPLVFMDGFGTEPNRSWLRMLGLQSKSGPGLGGKISVVKKDDMIGFEQPFPGAAERIPLLEAASGKVLLRVRGAKNAESDMAAIMPWGGYALAPTVIAPDISNQTAWIIDPFRFFSEALRLPPNRPIPDVTSENGIRLLLTHIDGDGFESMAEWPGGRLAATELREQILKRYRLPTSLSLIAGIISPKGLYPKRSAEFENEARQLLALPHVEAASHSFSHPFNWYKAIKSEDEFGYNLSIPGYSFSLQGEIRESIDYLNSLLPPQKKVTMFHWTGNCVPTSEALSETYRAGVGNINGGETLISNTRPSLTSVAPLGIVKDGQLQVFAPNQNENVYTNNWSGPFYGYRRVIETFRLTDTPRRLKPVNIYYHIYAVSKPASLKALQEVYDWALQQQLFPVRTSSYAARVQDFFRTTVARKNDGWLIRNAGDLRQVRVPLDAGYPDLEGSRGVLGFSDHNDQRYIHLAPGGESFLKLTGTAPGRPFLAAAAARINTYRTTVSGFQLTETAEADGYLRFGNAAACRVISDSTLLPAKTEGSVLSISIPAGSHGLELDCK
;
A
#
# COMPACT_ATOMS: atom_id res chain seq x y z
N MET A 1 57.41 59.14 46.32
CA MET A 1 57.57 58.17 47.43
C MET A 1 57.70 56.77 46.82
N LYS A 2 58.83 56.07 47.04
CA LYS A 2 59.22 54.69 46.64
C LYS A 2 59.33 54.41 45.12
N ILE A 3 60.55 54.35 44.53
CA ILE A 3 61.53 53.22 44.43
C ILE A 3 61.05 52.06 43.53
N ALA A 4 61.70 51.88 42.35
CA ALA A 4 62.32 50.63 41.84
C ALA A 4 62.42 50.55 40.29
N THR A 5 63.66 50.71 39.82
CA THR A 5 64.42 50.13 38.69
C THR A 5 63.91 48.97 37.80
N LYS A 6 64.16 49.17 36.48
CA LYS A 6 64.92 48.34 35.48
C LYS A 6 64.32 47.13 34.71
N ILE A 7 64.44 47.27 33.38
CA ILE A 7 64.97 46.36 32.33
C ILE A 7 64.04 45.35 31.61
N SER A 8 63.74 45.73 30.36
CA SER A 8 63.68 44.98 29.09
C SER A 8 64.23 43.54 29.04
N SER A 9 63.40 42.61 28.54
CA SER A 9 63.68 41.82 27.32
C SER A 9 62.45 41.03 26.83
N ARG A 10 62.09 41.22 25.54
CA ARG A 10 61.31 40.28 24.70
C ARG A 10 62.13 38.97 24.55
N PRO A 11 61.61 37.76 24.24
CA PRO A 11 60.43 37.45 23.41
C PRO A 11 59.71 36.11 23.78
N ALA A 12 58.65 36.10 24.59
CA ALA A 12 57.94 34.84 24.92
C ALA A 12 56.50 34.77 24.39
N LEU A 13 55.94 35.90 23.91
CA LEU A 13 54.50 35.98 23.62
C LEU A 13 54.15 35.82 22.14
N PHE A 14 55.11 35.90 21.22
CA PHE A 14 54.85 35.71 19.78
C PHE A 14 55.01 34.25 19.32
N LEU A 15 55.70 33.40 20.10
CA LEU A 15 55.87 31.98 19.78
C LEU A 15 54.69 31.11 20.25
N ILE A 16 53.94 31.54 21.27
CA ILE A 16 52.74 30.82 21.75
C ILE A 16 51.52 31.12 20.88
N LEU A 17 51.44 32.31 20.26
CA LEU A 17 50.38 32.61 19.30
C LEU A 17 50.61 31.96 17.93
N LEU A 18 51.86 31.67 17.55
CA LEU A 18 52.18 30.95 16.31
C LEU A 18 52.11 29.41 16.45
N LEU A 19 52.26 28.86 17.67
CA LEU A 19 52.11 27.42 17.92
C LEU A 19 50.66 26.98 18.19
N MET A 20 49.73 27.89 18.49
CA MET A 20 48.29 27.59 18.50
C MET A 20 47.61 27.73 17.12
N LEU A 21 48.33 28.21 16.10
CA LEU A 21 47.83 28.32 14.72
C LEU A 21 48.20 27.13 13.82
N PHE A 22 48.85 26.09 14.36
CA PHE A 22 49.25 24.88 13.60
C PHE A 22 48.58 23.57 14.05
N PHE A 23 47.61 23.60 14.97
CA PHE A 23 46.86 22.39 15.41
C PHE A 23 45.33 22.56 15.42
N SER A 24 44.81 23.30 14.45
CA SER A 24 43.38 23.29 14.15
C SER A 24 43.16 23.41 12.64
N GLN A 25 43.72 22.45 11.90
CA GLN A 25 43.02 22.02 10.69
C GLN A 25 41.69 21.46 11.19
N PRO A 26 40.53 22.02 10.83
CA PRO A 26 39.31 21.24 10.95
C PRO A 26 39.58 20.01 10.10
N VAL A 27 39.73 18.85 10.74
CA VAL A 27 39.43 17.61 10.04
C VAL A 27 37.95 17.78 9.73
N ALA A 28 37.67 18.31 8.55
CA ALA A 28 36.38 18.11 7.94
C ALA A 28 36.24 16.61 7.95
N ALA A 29 35.47 16.09 8.90
CA ALA A 29 34.94 14.75 8.77
C ALA A 29 34.12 14.85 7.48
N GLU A 30 34.73 14.43 6.37
CA GLU A 30 34.03 14.20 5.13
C GLU A 30 32.81 13.37 5.53
N GLU A 31 31.62 13.96 5.38
CA GLU A 31 30.41 13.18 5.60
C GLU A 31 30.53 11.96 4.69
N PRO A 32 30.36 10.74 5.22
CA PRO A 32 30.46 9.55 4.39
C PRO A 32 29.50 9.71 3.22
N ALA A 33 30.01 9.51 2.01
CA ALA A 33 29.23 9.63 0.79
C ALA A 33 27.91 8.84 0.95
N PRO A 34 26.77 9.39 0.50
CA PRO A 34 25.50 8.71 0.65
C PRO A 34 25.56 7.29 0.08
N ALA A 35 24.95 6.34 0.80
CA ALA A 35 24.92 4.95 0.37
C ALA A 35 24.44 4.86 -1.09
N PRO A 36 25.18 4.16 -1.98
CA PRO A 36 24.89 4.15 -3.41
C PRO A 36 23.57 3.44 -3.74
N PHE A 37 23.09 2.59 -2.83
CA PHE A 37 21.80 1.93 -2.89
C PHE A 37 21.36 1.53 -1.47
N SER A 38 20.10 1.17 -1.36
CA SER A 38 19.49 0.51 -0.20
C SER A 38 19.27 -0.98 -0.50
N ILE A 39 19.38 -1.81 0.54
CA ILE A 39 19.29 -3.26 0.40
C ILE A 39 18.48 -3.87 1.55
N ALA A 40 17.77 -4.96 1.24
CA ALA A 40 17.10 -5.83 2.19
C ALA A 40 17.45 -7.31 1.92
N PHE A 41 17.39 -8.14 2.96
CA PHE A 41 17.53 -9.60 2.88
C PHE A 41 16.30 -10.25 3.51
N PHE A 42 15.67 -11.18 2.79
CA PHE A 42 14.47 -11.88 3.27
C PHE A 42 14.41 -13.33 2.74
N TYR A 43 14.64 -14.33 3.60
CA TYR A 43 14.75 -15.76 3.20
C TYR A 43 13.60 -16.64 3.67
N ALA A 44 12.63 -16.09 4.43
CA ALA A 44 11.42 -16.80 4.77
C ALA A 44 10.44 -16.89 3.59
N ALA A 45 9.51 -17.85 3.65
CA ALA A 45 8.43 -17.96 2.68
C ALA A 45 7.43 -16.80 2.82
N ASN A 46 6.69 -16.51 1.74
CA ASN A 46 5.69 -15.43 1.67
C ASN A 46 6.25 -14.05 2.06
N PRO A 47 7.32 -13.59 1.38
CA PRO A 47 7.89 -12.28 1.62
C PRO A 47 6.85 -11.16 1.42
N PRO A 48 6.89 -10.09 2.23
CA PRO A 48 6.02 -8.91 2.04
C PRO A 48 6.53 -8.09 0.83
N LEU A 49 6.18 -8.55 -0.38
CA LEU A 49 6.76 -8.06 -1.63
C LEU A 49 6.53 -6.55 -1.84
N ASP A 50 5.35 -6.04 -1.52
CA ASP A 50 5.03 -4.60 -1.66
C ASP A 50 5.93 -3.75 -0.75
N GLU A 51 6.07 -4.14 0.53
CA GLU A 51 6.95 -3.45 1.48
C GLU A 51 8.42 -3.51 1.05
N LEU A 52 8.85 -4.64 0.47
CA LEU A 52 10.24 -4.82 0.01
C LEU A 52 10.59 -3.91 -1.17
N GLN A 53 9.61 -3.39 -1.93
CA GLN A 53 9.86 -2.40 -2.99
C GLN A 53 10.47 -1.09 -2.47
N ALA A 54 10.42 -0.84 -1.15
CA ALA A 54 11.13 0.27 -0.52
C ALA A 54 12.65 0.25 -0.73
N PHE A 55 13.23 -0.91 -1.04
CA PHE A 55 14.67 -1.10 -1.20
C PHE A 55 15.05 -1.23 -2.66
N ASP A 56 16.25 -0.75 -3.03
CA ASP A 56 16.72 -0.83 -4.42
C ASP A 56 17.09 -2.26 -4.81
N ILE A 57 17.57 -3.04 -3.85
CA ILE A 57 17.96 -4.44 -4.00
C ILE A 57 17.33 -5.25 -2.88
N VAL A 58 16.74 -6.39 -3.23
CA VAL A 58 16.18 -7.33 -2.27
C VAL A 58 16.76 -8.72 -2.53
N VAL A 59 17.55 -9.22 -1.59
CA VAL A 59 18.12 -10.57 -1.67
C VAL A 59 17.14 -11.57 -1.07
N VAL A 60 16.76 -12.57 -1.85
CA VAL A 60 15.77 -13.59 -1.46
C VAL A 60 16.32 -15.00 -1.66
N GLU A 61 15.72 -15.95 -0.94
CA GLU A 61 15.84 -17.38 -1.26
C GLU A 61 14.92 -17.69 -2.46
N PRO A 62 15.47 -17.98 -3.66
CA PRO A 62 14.65 -18.13 -4.87
C PRO A 62 13.59 -19.22 -4.78
N ASP A 63 13.86 -20.29 -4.02
CA ASP A 63 12.93 -21.42 -3.83
C ASP A 63 11.74 -21.07 -2.90
N ARG A 64 11.74 -19.90 -2.25
CA ARG A 64 10.73 -19.49 -1.25
C ARG A 64 9.96 -18.21 -1.60
N VAL A 65 10.41 -17.45 -2.59
CA VAL A 65 9.82 -16.14 -2.92
C VAL A 65 8.44 -16.26 -3.61
N GLY A 66 8.20 -17.35 -4.35
CA GLY A 66 6.91 -17.66 -4.99
C GLY A 66 6.54 -16.80 -6.20
N ILE A 67 7.41 -15.90 -6.64
CA ILE A 67 7.22 -14.98 -7.78
C ILE A 67 8.49 -14.94 -8.63
N THR A 68 8.35 -14.69 -9.94
CA THR A 68 9.53 -14.46 -10.79
C THR A 68 10.11 -13.06 -10.58
N PRO A 69 11.43 -12.86 -10.78
CA PRO A 69 12.04 -11.52 -10.75
C PRO A 69 11.36 -10.51 -11.67
N LYS A 70 10.85 -10.96 -12.83
CA LYS A 70 10.18 -10.09 -13.80
C LYS A 70 8.83 -9.58 -13.29
N GLU A 71 8.07 -10.42 -12.58
CA GLU A 71 6.79 -10.03 -11.99
C GLU A 71 6.98 -9.10 -10.78
N TYR A 72 8.12 -9.20 -10.08
CA TYR A 72 8.48 -8.31 -8.97
C TYR A 72 9.06 -6.97 -9.41
N GLN A 73 9.88 -6.97 -10.47
CA GLN A 73 10.74 -5.83 -10.82
C GLN A 73 9.93 -4.55 -11.06
N THR A 74 10.33 -3.48 -10.38
CA THR A 74 9.78 -2.13 -10.57
C THR A 74 10.84 -1.21 -11.18
N ALA A 75 10.49 0.06 -11.42
CA ALA A 75 11.45 1.07 -11.84
C ALA A 75 12.56 1.34 -10.81
N HIS A 76 12.37 0.93 -9.55
CA HIS A 76 13.22 1.29 -8.42
C HIS A 76 13.61 0.10 -7.52
N SER A 77 13.13 -1.12 -7.78
CA SER A 77 13.45 -2.31 -6.96
C SER A 77 13.56 -3.58 -7.80
N ARG A 78 14.43 -4.50 -7.36
CA ARG A 78 14.70 -5.78 -8.05
C ARG A 78 15.19 -6.86 -7.08
N LEU A 79 14.92 -8.11 -7.46
CA LEU A 79 15.37 -9.29 -6.71
C LEU A 79 16.78 -9.73 -7.07
N PHE A 80 17.54 -10.10 -6.05
CA PHE A 80 18.82 -10.80 -6.13
C PHE A 80 18.64 -12.20 -5.55
N ALA A 81 19.27 -13.21 -6.16
CA ALA A 81 19.20 -14.58 -5.69
C ALA A 81 20.31 -14.88 -4.68
N TYR A 82 19.96 -15.45 -3.53
CA TYR A 82 20.90 -16.07 -2.62
C TYR A 82 21.43 -17.40 -3.20
N VAL A 83 22.76 -17.55 -3.26
CA VAL A 83 23.43 -18.80 -3.66
C VAL A 83 24.62 -19.10 -2.74
N SER A 84 24.67 -20.31 -2.19
CA SER A 84 25.81 -20.81 -1.42
C SER A 84 26.84 -21.43 -2.36
N VAL A 85 28.07 -20.90 -2.37
CA VAL A 85 29.14 -21.33 -3.29
C VAL A 85 30.06 -22.37 -2.67
N GLY A 86 30.44 -22.18 -1.40
CA GLY A 86 31.41 -23.02 -0.69
C GLY A 86 30.78 -24.17 0.11
N GLU A 87 29.45 -24.20 0.21
CA GLU A 87 28.72 -25.22 0.96
C GLU A 87 27.48 -25.73 0.22
N ALA A 88 27.21 -27.02 0.39
CA ALA A 88 26.03 -27.71 -0.12
C ALA A 88 25.06 -28.02 1.02
N ASP A 89 23.85 -27.47 0.92
CA ASP A 89 22.76 -27.70 1.87
C ASP A 89 21.94 -28.96 1.48
N PRO A 90 21.88 -30.00 2.33
CA PRO A 90 21.08 -31.20 2.09
C PRO A 90 19.59 -30.95 1.86
N GLN A 91 19.05 -29.82 2.31
CA GLN A 91 17.64 -29.48 2.13
C GLN A 91 17.33 -28.94 0.72
N ARG A 92 18.35 -28.54 -0.05
CA ARG A 92 18.15 -27.97 -1.39
C ARG A 92 17.83 -29.05 -2.43
N PRO A 93 16.91 -28.78 -3.39
CA PRO A 93 16.62 -29.72 -4.47
C PRO A 93 17.85 -30.13 -5.30
N SER A 94 18.79 -29.19 -5.50
CA SER A 94 20.03 -29.43 -6.24
C SER A 94 20.97 -30.43 -5.55
N PHE A 95 20.87 -30.61 -4.22
CA PHE A 95 21.74 -31.51 -3.46
C PHE A 95 21.66 -32.96 -3.94
N LYS A 96 20.48 -33.41 -4.41
CA LYS A 96 20.28 -34.77 -4.93
C LYS A 96 21.14 -35.09 -6.17
N LYS A 97 21.66 -34.07 -6.84
CA LYS A 97 22.50 -34.18 -8.03
C LYS A 97 24.00 -33.97 -7.73
N ILE A 98 24.35 -33.68 -6.47
CA ILE A 98 25.74 -33.48 -6.05
C ILE A 98 26.42 -34.84 -5.91
N ASP A 99 27.60 -35.00 -6.51
CA ASP A 99 28.44 -36.16 -6.29
C ASP A 99 29.03 -36.09 -4.87
N PRO A 100 28.83 -37.10 -4.01
CA PRO A 100 29.42 -37.14 -2.67
C PRO A 100 30.94 -36.94 -2.66
N ALA A 101 31.65 -37.28 -3.74
CA ALA A 101 33.09 -37.06 -3.88
C ALA A 101 33.49 -35.57 -3.91
N TRP A 102 32.55 -34.66 -4.15
CA TRP A 102 32.80 -33.22 -4.10
C TRP A 102 32.75 -32.67 -2.68
N LEU A 103 32.28 -33.42 -1.68
CA LEU A 103 32.18 -32.97 -0.29
C LEU A 103 33.46 -33.33 0.48
N ILE A 104 34.24 -32.33 0.88
CA ILE A 104 35.56 -32.50 1.50
C ILE A 104 35.59 -32.22 2.99
N SER A 105 34.54 -31.60 3.53
CA SER A 105 34.36 -31.41 4.96
C SER A 105 32.87 -31.23 5.30
N ASN A 106 32.57 -31.08 6.58
CA ASN A 106 31.22 -30.82 7.06
C ASN A 106 31.25 -29.65 8.04
N ASN A 107 30.35 -28.69 7.86
CA ASN A 107 30.18 -27.58 8.77
C ASN A 107 29.12 -27.95 9.82
N SER A 108 29.58 -28.48 10.95
CA SER A 108 28.70 -28.98 12.01
C SER A 108 27.80 -27.91 12.64
N ARG A 109 28.11 -26.61 12.47
CA ARG A 109 27.29 -25.51 12.97
C ARG A 109 26.00 -25.32 12.16
N TRP A 110 26.05 -25.60 10.86
CA TRP A 110 24.94 -25.37 9.92
C TRP A 110 24.40 -26.66 9.28
N GLY A 111 25.08 -27.79 9.47
CA GLY A 111 24.66 -29.08 8.92
C GLY A 111 24.87 -29.22 7.41
N THR A 112 25.80 -28.44 6.85
CA THR A 112 26.09 -28.32 5.42
C THR A 112 27.43 -28.96 5.04
N GLY A 113 27.53 -29.53 3.84
CA GLY A 113 28.77 -30.11 3.34
C GLY A 113 29.68 -29.05 2.69
N VAL A 114 30.95 -28.96 3.11
CA VAL A 114 31.93 -28.07 2.46
C VAL A 114 32.38 -28.69 1.15
N VAL A 115 32.26 -27.94 0.06
CA VAL A 115 32.52 -28.44 -1.31
C VAL A 115 33.97 -28.24 -1.73
N ASP A 116 34.45 -29.10 -2.63
CA ASP A 116 35.76 -29.00 -3.25
C ASP A 116 35.76 -27.99 -4.40
N LEU A 117 36.04 -26.72 -4.08
CA LEU A 117 36.12 -25.64 -5.07
C LEU A 117 37.19 -25.89 -6.15
N ALA A 118 38.21 -26.72 -5.85
CA ALA A 118 39.26 -27.06 -6.82
C ALA A 118 38.78 -28.10 -7.85
N ASN A 119 37.68 -28.81 -7.61
CA ASN A 119 37.14 -29.82 -8.53
C ASN A 119 36.40 -29.15 -9.72
N PRO A 120 36.87 -29.32 -10.98
CA PRO A 120 36.21 -28.73 -12.14
C PRO A 120 34.76 -29.22 -12.36
N ALA A 121 34.45 -30.46 -11.97
CA ALA A 121 33.10 -31.00 -12.12
C ALA A 121 32.09 -30.29 -11.22
N TRP A 122 32.48 -29.98 -9.98
CA TRP A 122 31.68 -29.14 -9.07
C TRP A 122 31.47 -27.74 -9.65
N ARG A 123 32.54 -27.09 -10.14
CA ARG A 123 32.42 -25.73 -10.70
C ARG A 123 31.47 -25.69 -11.90
N ASN A 124 31.58 -26.65 -12.82
CA ASN A 124 30.68 -26.74 -13.96
C ASN A 124 29.24 -27.01 -13.50
N PHE A 125 29.04 -27.92 -12.54
CA PHE A 125 27.73 -28.17 -11.95
C PHE A 125 27.13 -26.90 -11.33
N PHE A 126 27.89 -26.15 -10.53
CA PHE A 126 27.41 -24.93 -9.91
C PHE A 126 26.96 -23.91 -10.95
N LEU A 127 27.79 -23.67 -11.98
CA LEU A 127 27.45 -22.71 -13.01
C LEU A 127 26.22 -23.17 -13.83
N GLU A 128 26.15 -24.44 -14.25
CA GLU A 128 25.08 -24.95 -15.13
C GLU A 128 23.77 -25.32 -14.44
N GLN A 129 23.84 -25.84 -13.21
CA GLN A 129 22.69 -26.40 -12.51
C GLN A 129 22.18 -25.51 -11.36
N VAL A 130 22.94 -24.48 -10.97
CA VAL A 130 22.52 -23.50 -9.96
C VAL A 130 22.36 -22.11 -10.58
N VAL A 131 23.38 -21.60 -11.29
CA VAL A 131 23.35 -20.23 -11.81
C VAL A 131 22.48 -20.09 -13.06
N GLU A 132 22.64 -20.93 -14.09
CA GLU A 132 21.86 -20.83 -15.34
C GLU A 132 20.33 -20.90 -15.14
N PRO A 133 19.79 -21.79 -14.27
CA PRO A 133 18.34 -21.82 -14.04
C PRO A 133 17.81 -20.52 -13.42
N LEU A 134 18.57 -19.93 -12.49
CA LEU A 134 18.20 -18.64 -11.87
C LEU A 134 18.30 -17.49 -12.87
N TRP A 135 19.32 -17.50 -13.72
CA TRP A 135 19.45 -16.53 -14.80
C TRP A 135 18.28 -16.59 -15.79
N THR A 136 17.89 -17.81 -16.17
CA THR A 136 16.75 -18.11 -17.05
C THR A 136 15.43 -17.66 -16.42
N ALA A 137 15.28 -17.83 -15.10
CA ALA A 137 14.13 -17.33 -14.34
C ALA A 137 14.05 -15.80 -14.31
N GLY A 138 15.14 -15.09 -14.63
CA GLY A 138 15.16 -13.63 -14.77
C GLY A 138 16.04 -12.89 -13.75
N TYR A 139 16.74 -13.58 -12.86
CA TYR A 139 17.66 -12.94 -11.93
C TYR A 139 18.85 -12.33 -12.70
N ARG A 140 19.27 -11.13 -12.30
CA ARG A 140 20.46 -10.43 -12.84
C ARG A 140 21.47 -10.05 -11.75
N GLY A 141 21.18 -10.43 -10.52
CA GLY A 141 22.05 -10.20 -9.37
C GLY A 141 22.09 -11.43 -8.47
N PHE A 142 23.27 -11.73 -7.94
CA PHE A 142 23.54 -12.90 -7.10
C PHE A 142 24.26 -12.48 -5.83
N PHE A 143 23.76 -12.94 -4.69
CA PHE A 143 24.46 -12.87 -3.41
C PHE A 143 25.18 -14.21 -3.20
N LEU A 144 26.51 -14.17 -3.27
CA LEU A 144 27.38 -15.32 -3.19
C LEU A 144 27.81 -15.52 -1.74
N ASP A 145 27.33 -16.58 -1.11
CA ASP A 145 27.62 -16.91 0.28
C ASP A 145 28.63 -18.05 0.42
N THR A 146 29.09 -18.27 1.66
CA THR A 146 30.02 -19.32 2.09
C THR A 146 31.38 -19.26 1.39
N LEU A 147 31.81 -18.05 1.01
CA LEU A 147 33.05 -17.80 0.29
C LEU A 147 34.31 -18.04 1.13
N ASP A 148 34.18 -18.19 2.45
CA ASP A 148 35.28 -18.48 3.38
C ASP A 148 35.24 -19.91 3.96
N SER A 149 34.21 -20.71 3.63
CA SER A 149 34.04 -22.06 4.19
C SER A 149 35.18 -23.03 3.85
N TYR A 150 35.88 -22.81 2.74
CA TYR A 150 37.07 -23.60 2.39
C TYR A 150 38.20 -23.45 3.43
N GLN A 151 38.21 -22.37 4.22
CA GLN A 151 39.16 -22.17 5.33
C GLN A 151 38.95 -23.16 6.48
N LEU A 152 37.79 -23.81 6.57
CA LEU A 152 37.50 -24.86 7.56
C LEU A 152 38.23 -26.17 7.26
N VAL A 153 38.76 -26.34 6.04
CA VAL A 153 39.51 -27.54 5.65
C VAL A 153 40.76 -27.66 6.53
N LYS A 154 40.94 -28.86 7.11
CA LYS A 154 42.06 -29.17 8.02
C LYS A 154 43.40 -29.17 7.30
N ASP A 155 43.43 -29.69 6.07
CA ASP A 155 44.64 -29.68 5.25
C ASP A 155 44.89 -28.29 4.66
N LYS A 156 45.73 -27.51 5.35
CA LYS A 156 46.06 -26.14 4.96
C LYS A 156 46.82 -26.05 3.63
N LYS A 157 47.42 -27.15 3.13
CA LYS A 157 48.11 -27.15 1.82
C LYS A 157 47.13 -27.03 0.65
N ARG A 158 45.86 -27.39 0.85
CA ARG A 158 44.81 -27.30 -0.18
C ARG A 158 44.20 -25.90 -0.31
N ILE A 159 44.38 -25.03 0.68
CA ILE A 159 43.75 -23.71 0.76
C ILE A 159 44.03 -22.84 -0.49
N PRO A 160 45.28 -22.74 -1.00
CA PRO A 160 45.53 -21.98 -2.23
C PRO A 160 44.77 -22.52 -3.45
N GLN A 161 44.69 -23.84 -3.60
CA GLN A 161 44.00 -24.49 -4.72
C GLN A 161 42.49 -24.28 -4.65
N LEU A 162 41.92 -24.29 -3.44
CA LEU A 162 40.50 -24.01 -3.20
C LEU A 162 40.17 -22.54 -3.45
N ALA A 163 41.08 -21.62 -3.09
CA ALA A 163 40.95 -20.19 -3.37
C ALA A 163 40.97 -19.90 -4.89
N GLU A 164 41.89 -20.52 -5.64
CA GLU A 164 41.90 -20.45 -7.11
C GLU A 164 40.61 -21.02 -7.72
N GLY A 165 40.11 -22.11 -7.15
CA GLY A 165 38.81 -22.68 -7.50
C GLY A 165 37.66 -21.69 -7.32
N LEU A 166 37.63 -20.97 -6.19
CA LEU A 166 36.64 -19.92 -5.91
C LEU A 166 36.72 -18.77 -6.91
N ILE A 167 37.92 -18.28 -7.19
CA ILE A 167 38.17 -17.22 -8.19
C ILE A 167 37.62 -17.66 -9.55
N ALA A 168 37.87 -18.91 -9.96
CA ALA A 168 37.38 -19.47 -11.21
C ALA A 168 35.84 -19.55 -11.26
N VAL A 169 35.17 -19.87 -10.14
CA VAL A 169 33.69 -19.84 -10.09
C VAL A 169 33.16 -18.42 -10.26
N ILE A 170 33.69 -17.45 -9.50
CA ILE A 170 33.22 -16.06 -9.55
C ILE A 170 33.42 -15.47 -10.95
N ARG A 171 34.60 -15.66 -11.54
CA ARG A 171 34.87 -15.23 -12.92
C ARG A 171 34.03 -15.99 -13.94
N GLY A 172 33.81 -17.29 -13.74
CA GLY A 172 32.96 -18.11 -14.60
C GLY A 172 31.51 -17.63 -14.68
N ILE A 173 30.94 -17.10 -13.58
CA ILE A 173 29.62 -16.45 -13.62
C ILE A 173 29.66 -15.23 -14.56
N LYS A 174 30.68 -14.38 -14.41
CA LYS A 174 30.82 -13.14 -15.18
C LYS A 174 31.14 -13.39 -16.65
N GLU A 175 31.89 -14.44 -16.96
CA GLU A 175 32.21 -14.85 -18.33
C GLU A 175 30.95 -15.31 -19.08
N ARG A 176 30.07 -16.07 -18.41
CA ARG A 176 28.79 -16.49 -18.99
C ARG A 176 27.79 -15.34 -19.07
N HIS A 177 27.78 -14.49 -18.04
CA HIS A 177 26.81 -13.41 -17.85
C HIS A 177 27.50 -12.08 -17.49
N PRO A 178 28.03 -11.33 -18.49
CA PRO A 178 28.80 -10.10 -18.25
C PRO A 178 28.05 -8.99 -17.51
N GLU A 179 26.72 -8.97 -17.54
CA GLU A 179 25.87 -8.01 -16.83
C GLU A 179 25.50 -8.44 -15.42
N ALA A 180 25.85 -9.67 -15.01
CA ALA A 180 25.56 -10.16 -13.66
C ALA A 180 26.22 -9.28 -12.59
N GLN A 181 25.47 -8.93 -11.56
CA GLN A 181 25.95 -8.18 -10.41
C GLN A 181 26.17 -9.11 -9.22
N LEU A 182 27.40 -9.18 -8.74
CA LEU A 182 27.83 -10.15 -7.73
C LEU A 182 28.07 -9.44 -6.40
N ILE A 183 27.27 -9.78 -5.39
CA ILE A 183 27.51 -9.38 -4.00
C ILE A 183 28.24 -10.53 -3.32
N LEU A 184 29.46 -10.29 -2.86
CA LEU A 184 30.27 -11.32 -2.18
C LEU A 184 30.05 -11.21 -0.67
N ASN A 185 29.57 -12.28 -0.01
CA ASN A 185 29.58 -12.32 1.45
C ASN A 185 30.99 -12.67 1.92
N ARG A 186 31.68 -11.71 2.53
CA ARG A 186 33.10 -11.77 2.89
C ARG A 186 33.98 -12.01 1.65
N GLY A 187 34.58 -13.19 1.53
CA GLY A 187 35.51 -13.53 0.44
C GLY A 187 36.76 -12.65 0.39
N PHE A 188 37.18 -12.08 1.52
CA PHE A 188 38.25 -11.08 1.58
C PHE A 188 39.60 -11.60 1.06
N GLU A 189 39.84 -12.91 1.18
CA GLU A 189 41.08 -13.58 0.77
C GLU A 189 41.27 -13.62 -0.75
N VAL A 190 40.19 -13.54 -1.53
CA VAL A 190 40.21 -13.58 -3.00
C VAL A 190 39.76 -12.25 -3.64
N LEU A 191 39.38 -11.27 -2.82
CA LEU A 191 38.71 -10.05 -3.27
C LEU A 191 39.59 -9.22 -4.23
N GLU A 192 40.90 -9.17 -4.01
CA GLU A 192 41.82 -8.44 -4.89
C GLU A 192 41.78 -8.97 -6.33
N GLN A 193 41.69 -10.30 -6.46
CA GLN A 193 41.69 -11.02 -7.73
C GLN A 193 40.34 -11.00 -8.45
N VAL A 194 39.25 -10.59 -7.80
CA VAL A 194 37.89 -10.54 -8.40
C VAL A 194 37.22 -9.18 -8.23
N ARG A 195 37.96 -8.15 -7.81
CA ARG A 195 37.45 -6.81 -7.56
C ARG A 195 36.75 -6.22 -8.79
N ASP A 196 37.32 -6.42 -9.97
CA ASP A 196 36.82 -5.92 -11.26
C ASP A 196 35.44 -6.46 -11.64
N VAL A 197 35.07 -7.63 -11.11
CA VAL A 197 33.79 -8.29 -11.38
C VAL A 197 32.81 -8.23 -10.20
N THR A 198 33.22 -7.60 -9.09
CA THR A 198 32.43 -7.51 -7.85
C THR A 198 31.56 -6.25 -7.85
N PHE A 199 30.27 -6.41 -7.56
CA PHE A 199 29.33 -5.28 -7.45
C PHE A 199 29.34 -4.67 -6.04
N ALA A 200 29.35 -5.50 -5.00
CA ALA A 200 29.45 -5.07 -3.60
C ALA A 200 30.01 -6.20 -2.73
N VAL A 201 30.42 -5.88 -1.50
CA VAL A 201 30.84 -6.86 -0.49
C VAL A 201 29.92 -6.76 0.71
N ALA A 202 29.43 -7.88 1.21
CA ALA A 202 28.69 -7.97 2.47
C ALA A 202 29.54 -8.62 3.56
N ALA A 203 29.19 -8.39 4.82
CA ALA A 203 29.83 -9.02 5.95
C ALA A 203 28.90 -9.12 7.16
N GLU A 204 29.04 -10.22 7.90
CA GLU A 204 28.23 -10.54 9.09
C GLU A 204 29.16 -10.97 10.24
N SER A 205 29.06 -10.45 11.46
CA SER A 205 28.32 -9.24 11.87
C SER A 205 29.28 -8.24 12.50
N LEU A 206 28.92 -6.96 12.47
CA LEU A 206 29.81 -5.86 12.83
C LEU A 206 29.66 -5.41 14.29
N TYR A 207 28.43 -5.16 14.76
CA TYR A 207 28.17 -4.70 16.14
C TYR A 207 27.30 -5.68 16.93
N GLN A 208 26.24 -6.20 16.32
CA GLN A 208 25.31 -7.16 16.92
C GLN A 208 25.31 -8.48 16.13
N ASN A 209 25.39 -9.60 16.84
CA ASN A 209 25.35 -10.93 16.26
C ASN A 209 24.25 -11.80 16.87
N PHE A 210 24.13 -12.99 16.30
CA PHE A 210 23.51 -14.12 16.93
C PHE A 210 24.55 -15.23 17.12
N ASP A 211 24.67 -15.78 18.33
CA ASP A 211 25.50 -16.94 18.62
C ASP A 211 24.71 -18.24 18.35
N PRO A 212 25.04 -19.02 17.29
CA PRO A 212 24.32 -20.25 16.98
C PRO A 212 24.51 -21.35 18.02
N ALA A 213 25.62 -21.34 18.77
CA ALA A 213 25.90 -22.37 19.78
C ALA A 213 25.10 -22.14 21.06
N GLY A 214 25.01 -20.88 21.50
CA GLY A 214 24.24 -20.48 22.68
C GLY A 214 22.77 -20.14 22.41
N GLY A 215 22.39 -19.91 21.15
CA GLY A 215 21.04 -19.55 20.75
C GLY A 215 20.62 -18.12 21.16
N ALA A 216 21.57 -17.19 21.28
CA ALA A 216 21.34 -15.87 21.87
C ALA A 216 21.83 -14.73 20.98
N TYR A 217 21.07 -13.63 20.97
CA TYR A 217 21.51 -12.34 20.40
C TYR A 217 22.50 -11.66 21.35
N GLY A 218 23.49 -10.96 20.80
CA GLY A 218 24.47 -10.25 21.62
C GLY A 218 25.48 -9.44 20.83
N LEU A 219 26.40 -8.80 21.56
CA LEU A 219 27.44 -7.97 20.96
C LEU A 219 28.51 -8.83 20.27
N VAL A 220 28.98 -8.36 19.12
CA VAL A 220 30.20 -8.88 18.48
C VAL A 220 31.39 -8.59 19.40
N LYS A 221 32.24 -9.59 19.62
CA LYS A 221 33.47 -9.44 20.42
C LYS A 221 34.35 -8.36 19.82
N GLU A 222 35.02 -7.58 20.67
CA GLU A 222 35.80 -6.42 20.22
C GLU A 222 36.89 -6.78 19.20
N GLN A 223 37.60 -7.90 19.42
CA GLN A 223 38.64 -8.37 18.50
C GLN A 223 38.08 -8.71 17.11
N ASP A 224 36.97 -9.45 17.06
CA ASP A 224 36.30 -9.84 15.82
C ASP A 224 35.77 -8.60 15.07
N ARG A 225 35.20 -7.64 15.81
CA ARG A 225 34.74 -6.36 15.26
C ARG A 225 35.89 -5.55 14.66
N LEU A 226 37.01 -5.42 15.36
CA LEU A 226 38.16 -4.66 14.85
C LEU A 226 38.74 -5.30 13.59
N TRP A 227 38.87 -6.63 13.58
CA TRP A 227 39.30 -7.37 12.40
C TRP A 227 38.36 -7.16 11.22
N LEU A 228 37.04 -7.27 11.45
CA LEU A 228 36.05 -7.10 10.38
C LEU A 228 36.03 -5.66 9.85
N LEU A 229 36.13 -4.67 10.73
CA LEU A 229 36.26 -3.25 10.36
C LEU A 229 37.46 -3.01 9.46
N GLU A 230 38.61 -3.62 9.75
CA GLU A 230 39.80 -3.48 8.91
C GLU A 230 39.55 -4.01 7.49
N ARG A 231 38.99 -5.21 7.37
CA ARG A 231 38.67 -5.85 6.08
C ARG A 231 37.61 -5.09 5.29
N MET A 232 36.53 -4.67 5.94
CA MET A 232 35.47 -3.87 5.32
C MET A 232 36.00 -2.51 4.85
N ASN A 233 36.86 -1.85 5.63
CA ASN A 233 37.49 -0.60 5.21
C ASN A 233 38.45 -0.79 4.03
N ALA A 234 39.18 -1.90 3.97
CA ALA A 234 40.02 -2.24 2.81
C ALA A 234 39.18 -2.43 1.54
N ALA A 235 38.07 -3.17 1.62
CA ALA A 235 37.12 -3.31 0.52
C ALA A 235 36.52 -1.96 0.08
N ARG A 236 36.14 -1.10 1.03
CA ARG A 236 35.64 0.25 0.70
C ARG A 236 36.68 1.13 0.04
N LYS A 237 37.94 1.11 0.53
CA LYS A 237 39.06 1.85 -0.08
C LYS A 237 39.36 1.39 -1.51
N SER A 238 38.97 0.18 -1.87
CA SER A 238 39.03 -0.33 -3.24
C SER A 238 37.81 0.12 -4.08
N GLY A 239 36.98 1.03 -3.60
CA GLY A 239 35.85 1.61 -4.33
C GLY A 239 34.61 0.71 -4.39
N LEU A 240 34.60 -0.40 -3.66
CA LEU A 240 33.42 -1.27 -3.56
C LEU A 240 32.47 -0.78 -2.47
N PRO A 241 31.15 -0.72 -2.73
CA PRO A 241 30.15 -0.59 -1.68
C PRO A 241 30.24 -1.77 -0.70
N VAL A 242 30.14 -1.49 0.60
CA VAL A 242 30.22 -2.52 1.64
C VAL A 242 28.96 -2.52 2.49
N ILE A 243 28.36 -3.69 2.65
CA ILE A 243 27.12 -3.95 3.37
C ILE A 243 27.46 -4.63 4.70
N ALA A 244 26.90 -4.16 5.81
CA ALA A 244 26.99 -4.82 7.11
C ALA A 244 25.63 -5.43 7.46
N ILE A 245 25.63 -6.74 7.74
CA ILE A 245 24.44 -7.48 8.16
C ILE A 245 24.59 -7.84 9.65
N ASP A 246 23.73 -7.24 10.47
CA ASP A 246 23.75 -7.41 11.92
C ASP A 246 22.43 -8.01 12.41
N TYR A 247 22.50 -8.77 13.51
CA TYR A 247 21.38 -9.54 14.01
C TYR A 247 20.85 -9.00 15.34
N VAL A 248 19.56 -8.66 15.38
CA VAL A 248 18.87 -8.13 16.56
C VAL A 248 17.52 -8.83 16.70
N ASN A 249 17.07 -9.04 17.94
CA ASN A 249 15.76 -9.61 18.20
C ASN A 249 14.65 -8.71 17.61
N PRO A 250 13.64 -9.25 16.89
CA PRO A 250 12.54 -8.47 16.32
C PRO A 250 11.81 -7.52 17.28
N SER A 251 11.76 -7.88 18.58
CA SER A 251 11.10 -7.09 19.63
C SER A 251 11.93 -5.88 20.13
N GLU A 252 13.17 -5.72 19.63
CA GLU A 252 14.14 -4.69 20.03
C GLU A 252 14.44 -3.71 18.88
N ARG A 253 13.39 -3.20 18.21
CA ARG A 253 13.53 -2.29 17.05
C ARG A 253 14.35 -1.02 17.33
N GLU A 254 14.33 -0.46 18.54
CA GLU A 254 15.18 0.69 18.87
C GLU A 254 16.67 0.32 18.88
N LEU A 255 17.02 -0.90 19.33
CA LEU A 255 18.39 -1.40 19.24
C LEU A 255 18.79 -1.60 17.78
N ALA A 256 17.88 -2.11 16.94
CA ALA A 256 18.12 -2.22 15.51
C ALA A 256 18.40 -0.85 14.88
N ARG A 257 17.60 0.19 15.17
CA ARG A 257 17.85 1.57 14.70
C ARG A 257 19.19 2.13 15.17
N ALA A 258 19.54 1.93 16.43
CA ALA A 258 20.82 2.38 16.98
C ALA A 258 22.01 1.68 16.29
N THR A 259 21.89 0.38 16.03
CA THR A 259 22.89 -0.42 15.29
C THR A 259 23.00 0.07 13.85
N THR A 260 21.89 0.26 13.14
CA THR A 260 21.85 0.84 11.79
C THR A 260 22.57 2.20 11.73
N ALA A 261 22.33 3.09 12.71
CA ALA A 261 22.99 4.39 12.77
C ALA A 261 24.51 4.27 12.95
N ARG A 262 24.98 3.33 13.79
CA ARG A 262 26.42 3.06 13.97
C ARG A 262 27.08 2.53 12.70
N ILE A 263 26.41 1.62 12.00
CA ILE A 263 26.89 1.08 10.72
C ILE A 263 26.99 2.20 9.67
N LYS A 264 25.99 3.08 9.57
CA LYS A 264 26.03 4.24 8.68
C LYS A 264 27.19 5.18 9.03
N ALA A 265 27.38 5.47 10.31
CA ALA A 265 28.47 6.32 10.78
C ALA A 265 29.86 5.72 10.49
N ALA A 266 29.98 4.39 10.44
CA ALA A 266 31.18 3.70 10.00
C ALA A 266 31.39 3.74 8.47
N GLY A 267 30.42 4.26 7.71
CA GLY A 267 30.45 4.41 6.25
C GLY A 267 30.14 3.12 5.49
N PHE A 268 29.23 2.29 6.02
CA PHE A 268 28.75 1.06 5.40
C PHE A 268 27.23 1.10 5.19
N ILE A 269 26.72 0.25 4.28
CA ILE A 269 25.29 0.08 4.02
C ILE A 269 24.72 -0.88 5.08
N PRO A 270 23.81 -0.43 5.96
CA PRO A 270 23.26 -1.30 7.00
C PRO A 270 22.12 -2.19 6.50
N TRP A 271 22.06 -3.39 7.04
CA TRP A 271 20.85 -4.20 7.16
C TRP A 271 20.83 -4.88 8.52
N VAL A 272 19.88 -4.53 9.38
CA VAL A 272 19.76 -5.10 10.74
C VAL A 272 18.44 -5.84 10.87
N THR A 273 18.47 -7.14 11.13
CA THR A 273 17.27 -8.00 11.12
C THR A 273 17.42 -9.20 12.07
N ASP A 274 16.48 -10.16 12.05
CA ASP A 274 16.56 -11.42 12.79
C ASP A 274 17.47 -12.45 12.13
N LYS A 275 17.88 -13.47 12.89
CA LYS A 275 18.81 -14.50 12.41
C LYS A 275 18.28 -15.36 11.26
N GLU A 276 16.95 -15.50 11.15
CA GLU A 276 16.31 -16.27 10.07
C GLU A 276 16.13 -15.44 8.80
N LEU A 277 16.45 -14.14 8.83
CA LEU A 277 16.15 -13.20 7.77
C LEU A 277 14.65 -13.26 7.40
N ALA A 278 13.79 -13.37 8.41
CA ALA A 278 12.36 -13.60 8.27
C ALA A 278 11.49 -12.36 8.57
N SER A 279 12.12 -11.26 9.00
CA SER A 279 11.45 -9.99 9.30
C SER A 279 11.92 -8.84 8.41
N LEU A 280 11.06 -7.82 8.31
CA LEU A 280 11.41 -6.53 7.72
C LEU A 280 12.34 -5.76 8.68
N GLY A 281 13.64 -5.95 8.43
CA GLY A 281 14.73 -5.30 9.14
C GLY A 281 14.80 -3.78 8.93
N ILE A 282 15.85 -3.18 9.49
CA ILE A 282 16.14 -1.75 9.42
C ILE A 282 17.46 -1.55 8.68
N GLY A 283 17.37 -0.95 7.50
CA GLY A 283 18.54 -0.62 6.68
C GLY A 283 18.74 0.88 6.52
N SER A 284 19.26 1.30 5.36
CA SER A 284 19.30 2.73 5.01
C SER A 284 17.92 3.37 5.01
N ILE A 285 16.90 2.54 4.84
CA ILE A 285 15.48 2.83 4.80
C ILE A 285 14.80 2.00 5.90
N GLU A 286 13.83 2.60 6.58
CA GLU A 286 12.95 1.89 7.53
C GLU A 286 11.51 1.94 7.01
N VAL A 287 11.01 0.82 6.50
CA VAL A 287 9.60 0.70 6.09
C VAL A 287 8.70 0.99 7.29
N GLN A 288 7.69 1.84 7.08
CA GLN A 288 6.58 1.96 8.02
C GLN A 288 5.50 0.98 7.56
N PRO A 289 5.11 0.01 8.38
CA PRO A 289 4.07 -0.96 8.00
C PRO A 289 2.79 -0.23 7.56
N GLY A 290 2.30 -0.55 6.37
CA GLY A 290 1.07 0.03 5.80
C GLY A 290 -0.16 -0.86 5.96
N THR A 291 -0.02 -2.02 6.60
CA THR A 291 -1.03 -3.08 6.66
C THR A 291 -1.50 -3.31 8.09
N ILE A 292 -2.82 -3.43 8.29
CA ILE A 292 -3.45 -3.93 9.52
C ILE A 292 -3.85 -5.38 9.29
N LEU A 293 -3.53 -6.25 10.24
CA LEU A 293 -4.06 -7.61 10.24
C LEU A 293 -5.45 -7.60 10.88
N GLY A 294 -6.48 -7.84 10.08
CA GLY A 294 -7.87 -7.89 10.52
C GLY A 294 -8.29 -9.33 10.80
N ILE A 295 -8.53 -9.66 12.07
CA ILE A 295 -9.07 -10.96 12.48
C ILE A 295 -10.59 -10.85 12.61
N TYR A 296 -11.30 -11.63 11.80
CA TYR A 296 -12.76 -11.68 11.81
C TYR A 296 -13.27 -13.10 12.04
N GLU A 297 -14.57 -13.24 12.33
CA GLU A 297 -15.21 -14.54 12.53
C GLU A 297 -16.37 -14.71 11.55
N HIS A 298 -16.27 -15.73 10.70
CA HIS A 298 -17.34 -16.08 9.80
C HIS A 298 -18.42 -16.91 10.51
N THR A 299 -19.65 -16.41 10.59
CA THR A 299 -20.74 -17.06 11.34
C THR A 299 -21.73 -17.87 10.51
N ASP A 300 -21.72 -17.76 9.18
CA ASP A 300 -22.73 -18.42 8.34
C ASP A 300 -22.15 -19.48 7.41
N SER A 301 -22.21 -20.74 7.86
CA SER A 301 -21.81 -21.91 7.07
C SER A 301 -22.47 -22.05 5.69
N ALA A 302 -23.58 -21.35 5.41
CA ALA A 302 -24.28 -21.40 4.12
C ALA A 302 -23.69 -20.44 3.08
N THR A 303 -22.82 -19.52 3.47
CA THR A 303 -22.11 -18.62 2.56
C THR A 303 -20.62 -18.96 2.49
N PRO A 304 -19.94 -18.73 1.36
CA PRO A 304 -18.47 -18.72 1.34
C PRO A 304 -17.95 -17.75 2.41
N SER A 305 -16.82 -18.09 3.04
CA SER A 305 -16.04 -17.18 3.91
C SER A 305 -15.48 -16.03 3.08
N ASP A 306 -16.36 -15.11 2.68
CA ASP A 306 -16.05 -13.88 1.96
C ASP A 306 -16.13 -12.71 2.96
N PRO A 307 -15.01 -12.00 3.20
CA PRO A 307 -14.96 -10.91 4.16
C PRO A 307 -15.82 -9.69 3.75
N THR A 308 -16.39 -9.65 2.54
CA THR A 308 -17.22 -8.53 2.05
C THR A 308 -18.40 -8.18 2.98
N TYR A 309 -18.96 -9.15 3.70
CA TYR A 309 -20.10 -8.93 4.59
C TYR A 309 -19.74 -8.86 6.08
N ASP A 310 -18.45 -8.95 6.41
CA ASP A 310 -18.00 -8.96 7.80
C ASP A 310 -18.00 -7.55 8.41
N LEU A 311 -18.28 -7.44 9.72
CA LEU A 311 -18.33 -6.15 10.43
C LEU A 311 -17.01 -5.38 10.33
N LEU A 312 -15.87 -6.08 10.36
CA LEU A 312 -14.55 -5.49 10.21
C LEU A 312 -14.42 -4.81 8.85
N HIS A 313 -14.82 -5.48 7.78
CA HIS A 313 -14.78 -4.90 6.43
C HIS A 313 -15.79 -3.76 6.27
N LEU A 314 -17.04 -3.97 6.71
CA LEU A 314 -18.12 -3.01 6.55
C LEU A 314 -17.85 -1.69 7.27
N TYR A 315 -17.21 -1.74 8.44
CA TYR A 315 -17.10 -0.57 9.31
C TYR A 315 -15.66 -0.15 9.62
N ALA A 316 -14.73 -1.07 9.92
CA ALA A 316 -13.35 -0.67 10.27
C ALA A 316 -12.50 -0.29 9.04
N ALA A 317 -12.79 -0.85 7.86
CA ALA A 317 -11.97 -0.64 6.67
C ALA A 317 -11.90 0.82 6.24
N MET A 318 -13.04 1.51 6.07
CA MET A 318 -13.04 2.89 5.59
C MET A 318 -12.24 3.85 6.52
N PRO A 319 -12.43 3.84 7.85
CA PRO A 319 -11.62 4.68 8.73
C PRO A 319 -10.12 4.36 8.70
N LEU A 320 -9.75 3.07 8.62
CA LEU A 320 -8.34 2.65 8.54
C LEU A 320 -7.69 3.03 7.20
N GLU A 321 -8.42 2.88 6.10
CA GLU A 321 -7.98 3.30 4.77
C GLU A 321 -7.82 4.81 4.70
N TYR A 322 -8.74 5.58 5.28
CA TYR A 322 -8.55 7.01 5.45
C TYR A 322 -7.25 7.28 6.20
N LEU A 323 -6.95 6.59 7.31
CA LEU A 323 -5.68 6.74 8.03
C LEU A 323 -4.43 6.25 7.25
N GLY A 324 -4.61 5.75 6.02
CA GLY A 324 -3.54 5.32 5.12
C GLY A 324 -3.10 3.87 5.32
N TYR A 325 -4.00 3.02 5.81
CA TYR A 325 -3.73 1.61 6.09
C TYR A 325 -4.68 0.68 5.32
N ARG A 326 -4.12 -0.33 4.69
CA ARG A 326 -4.87 -1.45 4.08
C ARG A 326 -5.11 -2.55 5.11
N ILE A 327 -6.09 -3.41 4.86
CA ILE A 327 -6.41 -4.54 5.75
C ILE A 327 -6.12 -5.86 5.04
N GLU A 328 -5.34 -6.72 5.72
CA GLU A 328 -5.24 -8.14 5.39
C GLU A 328 -6.27 -8.89 6.25
N TYR A 329 -7.29 -9.46 5.62
CA TYR A 329 -8.38 -10.16 6.31
C TYR A 329 -8.02 -11.60 6.59
N HIS A 330 -8.18 -12.02 7.84
CA HIS A 330 -7.93 -13.40 8.26
C HIS A 330 -9.11 -13.93 9.07
N ASP A 331 -9.72 -15.00 8.57
CA ASP A 331 -10.79 -15.72 9.26
C ASP A 331 -10.19 -16.48 10.44
N ILE A 332 -10.66 -16.20 11.66
CA ILE A 332 -10.22 -16.83 12.90
C ILE A 332 -10.41 -18.36 12.92
N ALA A 333 -11.28 -18.90 12.06
CA ALA A 333 -11.47 -20.33 11.90
C ALA A 333 -10.32 -21.01 11.13
N LYS A 334 -9.50 -20.26 10.39
CA LYS A 334 -8.33 -20.76 9.66
C LYS A 334 -7.08 -20.75 10.56
N PRO A 335 -6.00 -21.48 10.20
CA PRO A 335 -4.74 -21.40 10.92
C PRO A 335 -4.21 -19.96 10.95
N LEU A 336 -4.07 -19.40 12.16
CA LEU A 336 -3.64 -18.02 12.38
C LEU A 336 -2.24 -17.76 11.80
N PRO A 337 -1.95 -16.52 11.35
CA PRO A 337 -0.67 -16.21 10.71
C PRO A 337 0.55 -16.55 11.58
N GLU A 338 1.45 -17.34 11.01
CA GLU A 338 2.75 -17.73 11.58
C GLU A 338 3.85 -16.70 11.25
N GLY A 339 5.10 -16.96 11.66
CA GLY A 339 6.24 -16.05 11.40
C GLY A 339 6.28 -14.80 12.29
N ILE A 340 7.15 -13.84 11.97
CA ILE A 340 7.27 -12.58 12.72
C ILE A 340 6.25 -11.57 12.16
N LEU A 341 5.34 -11.08 13.01
CA LEU A 341 4.29 -10.14 12.63
C LEU A 341 4.75 -8.68 12.78
N ALA A 342 5.56 -8.40 13.80
CA ALA A 342 6.16 -7.10 14.02
C ALA A 342 7.00 -6.64 12.81
N GLY A 343 6.78 -5.40 12.38
CA GLY A 343 7.45 -4.84 11.20
C GLY A 343 6.78 -5.20 9.87
N ARG A 344 5.91 -6.22 9.81
CA ARG A 344 5.03 -6.50 8.67
C ARG A 344 3.68 -5.78 8.82
N TYR A 345 3.11 -5.80 10.01
CA TYR A 345 1.84 -5.13 10.31
C TYR A 345 2.05 -3.92 11.22
N ALA A 346 1.20 -2.90 11.05
CA ALA A 346 1.16 -1.74 11.95
C ALA A 346 0.40 -2.07 13.24
N GLY A 347 -0.50 -3.04 13.19
CA GLY A 347 -1.23 -3.56 14.33
C GLY A 347 -2.24 -4.63 13.91
N VAL A 348 -2.94 -5.17 14.91
CA VAL A 348 -3.97 -6.18 14.76
C VAL A 348 -5.31 -5.60 15.21
N VAL A 349 -6.36 -5.80 14.42
CA VAL A 349 -7.74 -5.49 14.80
C VAL A 349 -8.51 -6.79 14.85
N VAL A 350 -9.12 -7.09 16.00
CA VAL A 350 -9.99 -8.25 16.19
C VAL A 350 -11.42 -7.75 16.35
N TRP A 351 -12.30 -8.13 15.42
CA TRP A 351 -13.72 -7.84 15.51
C TRP A 351 -14.51 -9.14 15.24
N PRO A 352 -14.81 -9.93 16.28
CA PRO A 352 -15.58 -11.14 16.11
C PRO A 352 -17.05 -10.79 15.83
N ALA A 353 -17.77 -11.72 15.21
CA ALA A 353 -19.21 -11.56 15.05
C ALA A 353 -19.91 -11.59 16.42
N SER A 354 -21.00 -10.83 16.53
CA SER A 354 -21.79 -10.74 17.76
C SER A 354 -22.30 -12.12 18.19
N GLY A 355 -21.86 -12.60 19.36
CA GLY A 355 -22.31 -13.86 19.96
C GLY A 355 -21.36 -15.07 19.82
N GLY A 356 -20.22 -14.94 19.14
CA GLY A 356 -19.23 -16.00 18.99
C GLY A 356 -18.46 -16.32 20.29
N SER A 357 -18.81 -17.42 20.95
CA SER A 357 -18.10 -18.04 22.09
C SER A 357 -17.10 -19.11 21.63
N VAL A 358 -16.86 -19.25 20.31
CA VAL A 358 -16.07 -20.37 19.79
C VAL A 358 -14.60 -20.19 20.15
N SER A 359 -14.13 -20.98 21.11
CA SER A 359 -12.71 -21.01 21.47
C SER A 359 -11.90 -21.66 20.35
N HIS A 360 -11.34 -20.85 19.45
CA HIS A 360 -10.43 -21.34 18.41
C HIS A 360 -9.11 -21.84 19.00
N LYS A 361 -8.72 -23.08 18.63
CA LYS A 361 -7.51 -23.73 19.15
C LYS A 361 -6.28 -22.88 18.82
N GLY A 362 -5.53 -22.50 19.86
CA GLY A 362 -4.30 -21.72 19.70
C GLY A 362 -4.48 -20.20 19.66
N TYR A 363 -5.72 -19.68 19.57
CA TYR A 363 -5.97 -18.23 19.49
C TYR A 363 -5.38 -17.44 20.65
N ARG A 364 -5.62 -17.85 21.90
CA ARG A 364 -5.07 -17.16 23.08
C ARG A 364 -3.53 -17.13 23.09
N LYS A 365 -2.88 -18.21 22.63
CA LYS A 365 -1.42 -18.30 22.50
C LYS A 365 -0.90 -17.39 21.37
N TRP A 366 -1.68 -17.27 20.30
CA TRP A 366 -1.36 -16.35 19.21
C TRP A 366 -1.50 -14.88 19.66
N ILE A 367 -2.52 -14.52 20.44
CA ILE A 367 -2.61 -13.20 21.08
C ILE A 367 -1.42 -12.93 22.01
N GLU A 368 -1.00 -13.93 22.81
CA GLU A 368 0.20 -13.82 23.64
C GLU A 368 1.45 -13.53 22.80
N LYS A 369 1.60 -14.20 21.64
CA LYS A 369 2.66 -13.89 20.68
C LYS A 369 2.60 -12.44 20.17
N VAL A 370 1.42 -11.96 19.76
CA VAL A 370 1.22 -10.56 19.31
C VAL A 370 1.67 -9.56 20.39
N LEU A 371 1.31 -9.82 21.65
CA LEU A 371 1.71 -8.99 22.80
C LEU A 371 3.23 -9.05 23.05
N ASN A 372 3.83 -10.23 22.97
CA ASN A 372 5.28 -10.41 23.15
C ASN A 372 6.10 -9.75 22.04
N GLU A 373 5.58 -9.71 20.81
CA GLU A 373 6.14 -8.96 19.70
C GLU A 373 5.91 -7.43 19.81
N LYS A 374 5.18 -6.98 20.83
CA LYS A 374 4.81 -5.58 21.09
C LYS A 374 4.03 -4.94 19.94
N LEU A 375 3.32 -5.75 19.15
CA LEU A 375 2.48 -5.29 18.07
C LEU A 375 1.17 -4.71 18.66
N PRO A 376 0.77 -3.46 18.30
CA PRO A 376 -0.47 -2.88 18.79
C PRO A 376 -1.69 -3.75 18.46
N LEU A 377 -2.56 -3.95 19.45
CA LEU A 377 -3.73 -4.82 19.35
C LEU A 377 -5.01 -4.08 19.72
N VAL A 378 -6.05 -4.23 18.91
CA VAL A 378 -7.38 -3.64 19.12
C VAL A 378 -8.44 -4.72 19.17
N PHE A 379 -9.30 -4.67 20.19
CA PHE A 379 -10.51 -5.49 20.28
C PHE A 379 -11.75 -4.63 20.10
N MET A 380 -12.65 -5.05 19.21
CA MET A 380 -13.91 -4.37 18.92
C MET A 380 -15.08 -5.31 19.20
N ASP A 381 -16.06 -4.81 19.95
CA ASP A 381 -17.26 -5.49 20.46
C ASP A 381 -17.01 -6.68 21.40
N GLY A 382 -15.96 -7.47 21.17
CA GLY A 382 -15.60 -8.62 21.98
C GLY A 382 -14.13 -9.04 21.80
N PHE A 383 -13.74 -10.04 22.58
CA PHE A 383 -12.35 -10.53 22.65
C PHE A 383 -12.03 -11.70 21.70
N GLY A 384 -13.00 -12.18 20.92
CA GLY A 384 -12.86 -13.38 20.07
C GLY A 384 -12.72 -14.69 20.84
N THR A 385 -12.90 -14.66 22.17
CA THR A 385 -12.89 -15.83 23.06
C THR A 385 -13.58 -15.46 24.36
N GLU A 386 -14.15 -16.43 25.08
CA GLU A 386 -14.64 -16.19 26.43
C GLU A 386 -13.48 -15.79 27.35
N PRO A 387 -13.54 -14.63 28.01
CA PRO A 387 -12.47 -14.20 28.89
C PRO A 387 -12.45 -15.00 30.19
N ASN A 388 -11.28 -15.46 30.62
CA ASN A 388 -11.06 -16.01 31.95
C ASN A 388 -10.09 -15.14 32.76
N ARG A 389 -10.01 -15.34 34.08
CA ARG A 389 -9.20 -14.49 34.98
C ARG A 389 -7.71 -14.47 34.61
N SER A 390 -7.14 -15.61 34.18
CA SER A 390 -5.73 -15.68 33.81
C SER A 390 -5.45 -14.89 32.54
N TRP A 391 -6.33 -15.02 31.54
CA TRP A 391 -6.20 -14.36 30.26
C TRP A 391 -6.45 -12.85 30.36
N LEU A 392 -7.45 -12.43 31.13
CA LEU A 392 -7.67 -11.00 31.41
C LEU A 392 -6.47 -10.37 32.12
N ARG A 393 -5.85 -11.07 33.08
CA ARG A 393 -4.66 -10.56 33.78
C ARG A 393 -3.49 -10.35 32.83
N MET A 394 -3.28 -11.24 31.85
CA MET A 394 -2.29 -11.06 30.78
C MET A 394 -2.54 -9.77 29.99
N LEU A 395 -3.81 -9.41 29.75
CA LEU A 395 -4.21 -8.14 29.12
C LEU A 395 -4.19 -6.94 30.07
N GLY A 396 -3.78 -7.10 31.33
CA GLY A 396 -3.86 -6.01 32.32
C GLY A 396 -5.30 -5.65 32.71
N LEU A 397 -6.24 -6.59 32.58
CA LEU A 397 -7.64 -6.45 32.97
C LEU A 397 -7.93 -7.33 34.20
N GLN A 398 -8.77 -6.82 35.10
CA GLN A 398 -9.25 -7.56 36.26
C GLN A 398 -10.75 -7.84 36.10
N SER A 399 -11.15 -9.09 36.36
CA SER A 399 -12.57 -9.46 36.42
C SER A 399 -13.04 -9.41 37.88
N LYS A 400 -14.13 -8.66 38.14
CA LYS A 400 -14.81 -8.67 39.44
C LYS A 400 -15.80 -9.83 39.51
N SER A 401 -15.89 -10.46 40.69
CA SER A 401 -16.87 -11.53 40.95
C SER A 401 -18.29 -10.97 40.89
N GLY A 402 -19.16 -11.58 40.07
CA GLY A 402 -20.57 -11.20 39.97
C GLY A 402 -21.20 -11.64 38.63
N PRO A 403 -22.53 -11.55 38.49
CA PRO A 403 -23.26 -12.02 37.30
C PRO A 403 -23.08 -11.15 36.03
N GLY A 404 -22.29 -10.07 36.09
CA GLY A 404 -22.24 -9.04 35.04
C GLY A 404 -23.25 -7.91 35.28
N LEU A 405 -23.19 -6.85 34.48
CA LEU A 405 -24.26 -5.83 34.42
C LEU A 405 -25.27 -6.26 33.36
N GLY A 406 -26.56 -6.07 33.63
CA GLY A 406 -27.63 -6.25 32.66
C GLY A 406 -28.76 -5.26 32.91
N GLY A 407 -29.52 -4.93 31.87
CA GLY A 407 -30.60 -3.96 31.92
C GLY A 407 -30.08 -2.51 31.87
N LYS A 408 -30.67 -1.61 32.67
CA LYS A 408 -30.34 -0.18 32.67
C LYS A 408 -28.94 0.06 33.22
N ILE A 409 -28.12 0.77 32.44
CA ILE A 409 -26.76 1.18 32.79
C ILE A 409 -26.64 2.70 32.73
N SER A 410 -25.76 3.25 33.56
CA SER A 410 -25.47 4.68 33.64
C SER A 410 -23.98 4.92 33.40
N VAL A 411 -23.64 6.01 32.71
CA VAL A 411 -22.25 6.40 32.47
C VAL A 411 -21.67 7.03 33.74
N VAL A 412 -20.53 6.51 34.21
CA VAL A 412 -19.77 7.04 35.34
C VAL A 412 -18.66 7.97 34.85
N LYS A 413 -17.96 7.55 33.79
CA LYS A 413 -16.88 8.30 33.16
C LYS A 413 -16.97 8.09 31.65
N LYS A 414 -16.79 9.16 30.88
CA LYS A 414 -16.61 9.08 29.42
C LYS A 414 -15.53 10.05 28.95
N ASP A 415 -14.76 9.61 27.96
CA ASP A 415 -13.89 10.44 27.12
C ASP A 415 -14.72 11.12 26.02
N ASP A 416 -14.16 12.15 25.39
CA ASP A 416 -14.82 12.90 24.32
C ASP A 416 -14.96 12.10 23.01
N MET A 417 -14.17 11.02 22.84
CA MET A 417 -14.36 10.05 21.76
C MET A 417 -15.67 9.28 21.84
N ILE A 418 -16.32 9.22 23.01
CA ILE A 418 -17.55 8.44 23.22
C ILE A 418 -18.78 9.33 23.07
N GLY A 419 -19.69 8.93 22.19
CA GLY A 419 -20.83 9.73 21.77
C GLY A 419 -20.61 10.42 20.42
N PHE A 420 -19.81 9.83 19.52
CA PHE A 420 -19.33 10.46 18.30
C PHE A 420 -20.46 10.82 17.30
N GLU A 421 -21.18 9.83 16.76
CA GLU A 421 -22.37 10.09 15.91
C GLU A 421 -23.67 9.95 16.70
N GLN A 422 -23.66 9.11 17.73
CA GLN A 422 -24.80 8.89 18.62
C GLN A 422 -24.35 8.62 20.06
N PRO A 423 -25.18 8.94 21.07
CA PRO A 423 -24.85 8.68 22.46
C PRO A 423 -24.74 7.17 22.76
N PHE A 424 -23.95 6.82 23.77
CA PHE A 424 -23.88 5.46 24.29
C PHE A 424 -25.26 4.99 24.80
N PRO A 425 -25.73 3.78 24.43
CA PRO A 425 -27.05 3.30 24.83
C PRO A 425 -27.10 3.00 26.33
N GLY A 426 -28.13 3.49 27.02
CA GLY A 426 -28.32 3.33 28.46
C GLY A 426 -28.81 1.94 28.90
N ALA A 427 -28.72 0.94 28.02
CA ALA A 427 -29.12 -0.44 28.32
C ALA A 427 -28.19 -1.44 27.61
N ALA A 428 -27.93 -2.57 28.25
CA ALA A 428 -27.21 -3.69 27.66
C ALA A 428 -27.74 -5.02 28.22
N GLU A 429 -27.71 -6.07 27.40
CA GLU A 429 -28.18 -7.40 27.82
C GLU A 429 -27.26 -8.03 28.87
N ARG A 430 -25.94 -8.05 28.61
CA ARG A 430 -24.94 -8.57 29.53
C ARG A 430 -23.56 -7.96 29.30
N ILE A 431 -23.04 -7.28 30.31
CA ILE A 431 -21.71 -6.67 30.33
C ILE A 431 -20.81 -7.40 31.35
N PRO A 432 -19.61 -7.86 30.98
CA PRO A 432 -18.67 -8.42 31.94
C PRO A 432 -18.19 -7.31 32.90
N LEU A 433 -17.95 -7.65 34.18
CA LEU A 433 -17.38 -6.71 35.15
C LEU A 433 -15.86 -6.66 34.99
N LEU A 434 -15.37 -5.64 34.29
CA LEU A 434 -13.96 -5.45 33.99
C LEU A 434 -13.44 -4.17 34.62
N GLU A 435 -12.20 -4.21 35.07
CA GLU A 435 -11.45 -3.03 35.51
C GLU A 435 -10.08 -3.04 34.84
N ALA A 436 -9.74 -1.93 34.17
CA ALA A 436 -8.44 -1.74 33.58
C ALA A 436 -7.41 -1.43 34.67
N ALA A 437 -6.36 -2.26 34.80
CA ALA A 437 -5.32 -2.06 35.81
C ALA A 437 -4.34 -0.92 35.45
N SER A 438 -4.31 -0.52 34.19
CA SER A 438 -3.49 0.59 33.66
C SER A 438 -4.14 1.19 32.41
N GLY A 439 -3.56 2.26 31.88
CA GLY A 439 -4.04 2.92 30.66
C GLY A 439 -5.12 3.98 30.89
N LYS A 440 -5.66 4.50 29.78
CA LYS A 440 -6.69 5.55 29.76
C LYS A 440 -8.06 4.90 29.57
N VAL A 441 -8.84 4.79 30.65
CA VAL A 441 -10.26 4.38 30.56
C VAL A 441 -11.04 5.43 29.79
N LEU A 442 -11.64 5.03 28.67
CA LEU A 442 -12.47 5.84 27.78
C LEU A 442 -13.95 5.81 28.18
N LEU A 443 -14.45 4.67 28.66
CA LEU A 443 -15.84 4.54 29.13
C LEU A 443 -15.91 3.64 30.36
N ARG A 444 -16.49 4.17 31.44
CA ARG A 444 -16.89 3.40 32.62
C ARG A 444 -18.39 3.52 32.83
N VAL A 445 -19.05 2.39 33.04
CA VAL A 445 -20.49 2.31 33.29
C VAL A 445 -20.80 1.68 34.64
N ARG A 446 -21.98 1.97 35.17
CA ARG A 446 -22.51 1.41 36.42
C ARG A 446 -23.91 0.87 36.20
N GLY A 447 -24.14 -0.37 36.64
CA GLY A 447 -25.44 -1.03 36.62
C GLY A 447 -26.05 -1.19 38.01
N ALA A 448 -26.99 -2.11 38.15
CA ALA A 448 -27.65 -2.42 39.43
C ALA A 448 -26.63 -2.84 40.51
N LYS A 449 -26.95 -2.55 41.78
CA LYS A 449 -26.10 -2.84 42.96
C LYS A 449 -24.72 -2.13 42.95
N ASN A 450 -24.60 -0.99 42.26
CA ASN A 450 -23.37 -0.19 42.16
C ASN A 450 -22.16 -0.91 41.55
N ALA A 451 -22.38 -2.01 40.83
CA ALA A 451 -21.31 -2.68 40.10
C ALA A 451 -20.88 -1.83 38.89
N GLU A 452 -19.58 -1.67 38.71
CA GLU A 452 -18.98 -0.87 37.64
C GLU A 452 -18.16 -1.74 36.68
N SER A 453 -18.11 -1.32 35.42
CA SER A 453 -17.28 -1.94 34.39
C SER A 453 -16.65 -0.92 33.45
N ASP A 454 -15.38 -1.14 33.10
CA ASP A 454 -14.63 -0.41 32.07
C ASP A 454 -14.92 -1.03 30.70
N MET A 455 -15.72 -0.33 29.90
CA MET A 455 -16.23 -0.79 28.60
C MET A 455 -15.28 -0.48 27.45
N ALA A 456 -14.47 0.56 27.57
CA ALA A 456 -13.46 0.91 26.58
C ALA A 456 -12.24 1.57 27.24
N ALA A 457 -11.04 1.26 26.75
CA ALA A 457 -9.79 1.84 27.23
C ALA A 457 -8.67 1.78 26.18
N ILE A 458 -7.75 2.74 26.26
CA ILE A 458 -6.42 2.68 25.61
C ILE A 458 -5.44 2.09 26.63
N MET A 459 -4.86 0.94 26.28
CA MET A 459 -3.99 0.12 27.12
C MET A 459 -2.52 0.21 26.68
N PRO A 460 -1.55 -0.17 27.53
CA PRO A 460 -0.12 -0.23 27.15
C PRO A 460 0.22 -1.21 26.03
N TRP A 461 -0.71 -2.05 25.56
CA TRP A 461 -0.56 -2.91 24.38
C TRP A 461 -1.45 -2.51 23.20
N GLY A 462 -2.36 -1.54 23.37
CA GLY A 462 -3.25 -1.09 22.31
C GLY A 462 -4.57 -0.57 22.86
N GLY A 463 -5.70 -1.19 22.56
CA GLY A 463 -6.98 -0.77 23.12
C GLY A 463 -8.12 -1.78 22.96
N TYR A 464 -9.21 -1.53 23.66
CA TYR A 464 -10.44 -2.30 23.47
C TYR A 464 -11.66 -1.40 23.61
N ALA A 465 -12.74 -1.75 22.90
CA ALA A 465 -14.07 -1.19 23.06
C ALA A 465 -15.09 -2.34 22.94
N LEU A 466 -15.80 -2.64 24.03
CA LEU A 466 -16.76 -3.74 24.09
C LEU A 466 -18.15 -3.28 23.68
N ALA A 467 -18.95 -4.21 23.15
CA ALA A 467 -20.34 -3.93 22.82
C ALA A 467 -21.11 -3.48 24.08
N PRO A 468 -21.97 -2.46 24.00
CA PRO A 468 -22.38 -1.72 22.80
C PRO A 468 -21.64 -0.36 22.66
N THR A 469 -20.32 -0.31 22.81
CA THR A 469 -19.53 0.96 22.78
C THR A 469 -19.00 1.31 21.40
N VAL A 470 -19.02 0.37 20.45
CA VAL A 470 -18.42 0.55 19.12
C VAL A 470 -19.43 1.16 18.16
N ILE A 471 -20.46 0.39 17.83
CA ILE A 471 -21.59 0.76 16.97
C ILE A 471 -22.89 0.30 17.60
N ALA A 472 -24.00 0.96 17.28
CA ALA A 472 -25.34 0.52 17.66
C ALA A 472 -26.38 0.96 16.61
N PRO A 473 -27.54 0.30 16.52
CA PRO A 473 -28.67 0.84 15.77
C PRO A 473 -29.25 2.07 16.49
N ASP A 474 -29.59 3.11 15.71
CA ASP A 474 -30.34 4.26 16.18
C ASP A 474 -31.86 3.98 16.23
N ILE A 475 -32.66 5.01 16.53
CA ILE A 475 -34.13 4.91 16.59
C ILE A 475 -34.80 4.56 15.26
N SER A 476 -34.10 4.77 14.14
CA SER A 476 -34.52 4.42 12.78
C SER A 476 -33.90 3.11 12.30
N ASN A 477 -33.31 2.33 13.23
CA ASN A 477 -32.62 1.07 12.96
C ASN A 477 -31.42 1.22 12.01
N GLN A 478 -30.82 2.41 11.95
CA GLN A 478 -29.58 2.66 11.22
C GLN A 478 -28.39 2.53 12.17
N THR A 479 -27.42 1.68 11.82
CA THR A 479 -26.18 1.55 12.59
C THR A 479 -25.37 2.84 12.53
N ALA A 480 -24.87 3.35 13.66
CA ALA A 480 -23.95 4.51 13.70
C ALA A 480 -22.83 4.31 14.75
N TRP A 481 -21.74 5.06 14.61
CA TRP A 481 -20.60 5.00 15.52
C TRP A 481 -20.91 5.66 16.88
N ILE A 482 -20.56 4.94 17.95
CA ILE A 482 -20.57 5.49 19.30
C ILE A 482 -19.18 6.01 19.67
N ILE A 483 -18.13 5.27 19.33
CA ILE A 483 -16.74 5.72 19.49
C ILE A 483 -16.23 6.37 18.19
N ASP A 484 -15.48 7.47 18.28
CA ASP A 484 -14.78 8.06 17.13
C ASP A 484 -13.76 7.06 16.57
N PRO A 485 -13.99 6.46 15.39
CA PRO A 485 -13.15 5.40 14.88
C PRO A 485 -11.76 5.92 14.49
N PHE A 486 -11.65 7.14 13.98
CA PHE A 486 -10.37 7.69 13.53
C PHE A 486 -9.43 7.92 14.72
N ARG A 487 -9.94 8.53 15.79
CA ARG A 487 -9.17 8.78 17.00
C ARG A 487 -8.85 7.49 17.74
N PHE A 488 -9.82 6.59 17.87
CA PHE A 488 -9.61 5.31 18.55
C PHE A 488 -8.57 4.46 17.84
N PHE A 489 -8.67 4.27 16.53
CA PHE A 489 -7.66 3.51 15.78
C PHE A 489 -6.29 4.20 15.83
N SER A 490 -6.21 5.52 15.67
CA SER A 490 -4.94 6.24 15.73
C SER A 490 -4.24 6.07 17.08
N GLU A 491 -4.96 6.23 18.20
CA GLU A 491 -4.38 6.12 19.54
C GLU A 491 -4.11 4.66 19.93
N ALA A 492 -5.04 3.74 19.69
CA ALA A 492 -4.91 2.34 20.09
C ALA A 492 -3.89 1.57 19.25
N LEU A 493 -3.82 1.82 17.94
CA LEU A 493 -2.81 1.20 17.06
C LEU A 493 -1.49 1.99 17.04
N ARG A 494 -1.42 3.15 17.71
CA ARG A 494 -0.23 4.01 17.79
C ARG A 494 0.29 4.43 16.41
N LEU A 495 -0.64 4.82 15.55
CA LEU A 495 -0.33 5.20 14.18
C LEU A 495 0.52 6.49 14.20
N PRO A 496 1.61 6.58 13.42
CA PRO A 496 2.47 7.76 13.45
C PRO A 496 1.73 8.99 12.89
N PRO A 497 1.67 10.12 13.62
CA PRO A 497 0.80 11.26 13.27
C PRO A 497 1.23 12.00 11.99
N ASN A 498 2.54 12.04 11.69
CA ASN A 498 3.09 12.79 10.55
C ASN A 498 3.46 11.90 9.36
N ARG A 499 3.00 10.64 9.34
CA ARG A 499 3.22 9.75 8.19
C ARG A 499 2.41 10.27 6.99
N PRO A 500 3.02 10.45 5.81
CA PRO A 500 2.28 10.76 4.59
C PRO A 500 1.25 9.66 4.29
N ILE A 501 0.00 10.07 4.10
CA ILE A 501 -1.12 9.18 3.81
C ILE A 501 -1.39 9.24 2.29
N PRO A 502 -1.28 8.12 1.56
CA PRO A 502 -1.68 8.08 0.15
C PRO A 502 -3.18 8.39 0.00
N ASP A 503 -3.53 9.25 -0.96
CA ASP A 503 -4.91 9.76 -1.13
C ASP A 503 -5.44 9.49 -2.54
N VAL A 504 -6.51 8.71 -2.64
CA VAL A 504 -7.17 8.35 -3.90
C VAL A 504 -8.30 9.30 -4.29
N THR A 505 -8.61 10.29 -3.45
CA THR A 505 -9.77 11.17 -3.63
C THR A 505 -9.44 12.40 -4.46
N SER A 506 -8.15 12.71 -4.57
CA SER A 506 -7.63 13.93 -5.18
C SER A 506 -6.35 13.66 -5.96
N GLU A 507 -6.04 14.51 -6.92
CA GLU A 507 -4.71 14.62 -7.53
C GLU A 507 -4.44 16.08 -7.84
N ASN A 508 -3.19 16.50 -7.69
CA ASN A 508 -2.77 17.89 -7.90
C ASN A 508 -3.68 18.88 -7.16
N GLY A 509 -4.11 18.53 -5.95
CA GLY A 509 -4.89 19.40 -5.07
C GLY A 509 -6.38 19.47 -5.35
N ILE A 510 -6.86 18.76 -6.37
CA ILE A 510 -8.26 18.84 -6.81
C ILE A 510 -8.94 17.48 -6.59
N ARG A 511 -10.16 17.52 -6.05
CA ARG A 511 -10.99 16.33 -5.89
C ARG A 511 -11.36 15.74 -7.25
N LEU A 512 -11.22 14.42 -7.38
CA LEU A 512 -11.49 13.74 -8.65
C LEU A 512 -13.00 13.68 -8.95
N LEU A 513 -13.32 13.71 -10.25
CA LEU A 513 -14.62 13.41 -10.83
C LEU A 513 -14.50 12.24 -11.80
N LEU A 514 -15.32 11.22 -11.61
CA LEU A 514 -15.41 10.09 -12.53
C LEU A 514 -16.86 9.73 -12.81
N THR A 515 -17.13 9.27 -14.03
CA THR A 515 -18.45 8.81 -14.46
C THR A 515 -18.35 7.38 -14.93
N HIS A 516 -19.23 6.51 -14.45
CA HIS A 516 -19.36 5.18 -15.05
C HIS A 516 -20.83 4.74 -15.14
N ILE A 517 -21.12 3.96 -16.18
CA ILE A 517 -22.47 3.55 -16.56
C ILE A 517 -22.50 2.04 -16.70
N ASP A 518 -23.45 1.41 -16.03
CA ASP A 518 -23.71 -0.02 -16.17
C ASP A 518 -24.70 -0.31 -17.29
N GLY A 519 -24.46 -1.44 -17.98
CA GLY A 519 -25.12 -1.80 -19.24
C GLY A 519 -26.62 -2.11 -19.14
N ASP A 520 -27.18 -2.15 -17.93
CA ASP A 520 -28.57 -2.52 -17.68
C ASP A 520 -29.56 -1.58 -18.37
N GLY A 521 -30.54 -2.20 -19.02
CA GLY A 521 -31.62 -1.49 -19.72
C GLY A 521 -31.21 -0.89 -21.06
N PHE A 522 -30.13 -1.39 -21.69
CA PHE A 522 -29.76 -1.03 -23.06
C PHE A 522 -30.95 -1.14 -24.02
N GLU A 523 -31.71 -2.23 -23.91
CA GLU A 523 -32.87 -2.60 -24.72
C GLU A 523 -34.16 -1.84 -24.36
N SER A 524 -34.15 -1.06 -23.27
CA SER A 524 -35.32 -0.32 -22.79
C SER A 524 -35.71 0.80 -23.74
N MET A 525 -37.00 1.11 -23.82
CA MET A 525 -37.52 2.25 -24.58
C MET A 525 -37.81 3.42 -23.65
N ALA A 526 -37.57 4.63 -24.12
CA ALA A 526 -37.94 5.84 -23.41
C ALA A 526 -39.47 5.99 -23.28
N GLU A 527 -39.94 6.27 -22.06
CA GLU A 527 -41.35 6.33 -21.68
C GLU A 527 -41.95 7.72 -21.90
N TRP A 528 -41.89 8.19 -23.15
CA TRP A 528 -42.60 9.39 -23.61
C TRP A 528 -43.01 9.24 -25.08
N PRO A 529 -43.96 10.06 -25.58
CA PRO A 529 -44.40 9.98 -26.97
C PRO A 529 -43.21 10.11 -27.94
N GLY A 530 -43.01 9.10 -28.79
CA GLY A 530 -41.88 9.04 -29.73
C GLY A 530 -40.52 8.71 -29.09
N GLY A 531 -40.50 8.21 -27.85
CA GLY A 531 -39.28 7.79 -27.17
C GLY A 531 -38.50 6.74 -27.95
N ARG A 532 -37.17 6.92 -28.02
CA ARG A 532 -36.25 6.00 -28.70
C ARG A 532 -35.70 4.96 -27.72
N LEU A 533 -34.77 4.15 -28.19
CA LEU A 533 -33.97 3.26 -27.34
C LEU A 533 -33.27 4.10 -26.25
N ALA A 534 -33.26 3.62 -25.01
CA ALA A 534 -32.60 4.29 -23.89
C ALA A 534 -31.11 4.55 -24.19
N ALA A 535 -30.43 3.60 -24.85
CA ALA A 535 -29.07 3.77 -25.34
C ALA A 535 -28.90 4.98 -26.30
N THR A 536 -29.87 5.21 -27.19
CA THR A 536 -29.88 6.39 -28.08
C THR A 536 -30.13 7.67 -27.29
N GLU A 537 -31.06 7.66 -26.32
CA GLU A 537 -31.30 8.84 -25.47
C GLU A 537 -30.10 9.16 -24.58
N LEU A 538 -29.38 8.16 -24.07
CA LEU A 538 -28.14 8.32 -23.34
C LEU A 538 -27.09 9.03 -24.20
N ARG A 539 -26.91 8.58 -25.44
CA ARG A 539 -25.96 9.17 -26.38
C ARG A 539 -26.25 10.65 -26.63
N GLU A 540 -27.49 10.96 -26.98
CA GLU A 540 -27.87 12.32 -27.40
C GLU A 540 -28.01 13.29 -26.23
N GLN A 541 -28.66 12.87 -25.14
CA GLN A 541 -29.05 13.78 -24.07
C GLN A 541 -27.99 13.93 -22.96
N ILE A 542 -27.11 12.94 -22.80
CA ILE A 542 -26.08 12.93 -21.76
C ILE A 542 -24.68 12.95 -22.37
N LEU A 543 -24.27 11.91 -23.09
CA LEU A 543 -22.86 11.74 -23.48
C LEU A 543 -22.39 12.82 -24.47
N LYS A 544 -23.20 13.20 -25.47
CA LYS A 544 -22.86 14.29 -26.40
C LYS A 544 -22.96 15.68 -25.78
N ARG A 545 -23.80 15.85 -24.75
CA ARG A 545 -24.08 17.12 -24.06
C ARG A 545 -22.96 17.46 -23.07
N TYR A 546 -22.63 16.54 -22.17
CA TYR A 546 -21.72 16.80 -21.05
C TYR A 546 -20.25 16.51 -21.35
N ARG A 547 -19.97 15.55 -22.24
CA ARG A 547 -18.62 15.21 -22.73
C ARG A 547 -17.56 14.96 -21.65
N LEU A 548 -17.98 14.53 -20.46
CA LEU A 548 -17.08 14.08 -19.40
C LEU A 548 -16.51 12.69 -19.72
N PRO A 549 -15.27 12.38 -19.30
CA PRO A 549 -14.73 11.03 -19.34
C PRO A 549 -15.69 10.06 -18.65
N THR A 550 -16.16 9.06 -19.39
CA THR A 550 -17.23 8.16 -18.93
C THR A 550 -16.92 6.72 -19.30
N SER A 551 -16.79 5.82 -18.33
CA SER A 551 -16.72 4.38 -18.59
C SER A 551 -18.13 3.84 -18.84
N LEU A 552 -18.38 3.20 -19.98
CA LEU A 552 -19.66 2.59 -20.33
C LEU A 552 -19.47 1.09 -20.48
N SER A 553 -20.11 0.32 -19.60
CA SER A 553 -20.17 -1.13 -19.73
C SER A 553 -21.38 -1.58 -20.54
N LEU A 554 -21.27 -2.74 -21.19
CA LEU A 554 -22.35 -3.35 -21.96
C LEU A 554 -22.45 -4.84 -21.61
N ILE A 555 -23.69 -5.33 -21.50
CA ILE A 555 -23.97 -6.76 -21.32
C ILE A 555 -23.92 -7.42 -22.69
N ALA A 556 -22.90 -8.24 -22.95
CA ALA A 556 -22.69 -8.81 -24.29
C ALA A 556 -23.88 -9.69 -24.72
N GLY A 557 -24.50 -10.43 -23.79
CA GLY A 557 -25.68 -11.26 -24.05
C GLY A 557 -26.97 -10.49 -24.32
N ILE A 558 -27.01 -9.16 -24.14
CA ILE A 558 -28.17 -8.34 -24.56
C ILE A 558 -28.03 -7.92 -26.02
N ILE A 559 -26.81 -7.61 -26.45
CA ILE A 559 -26.53 -6.97 -27.74
C ILE A 559 -26.16 -8.00 -28.83
N SER A 560 -25.51 -9.10 -28.43
CA SER A 560 -24.96 -10.11 -29.33
C SER A 560 -26.02 -10.89 -30.12
N PRO A 561 -25.70 -11.35 -31.34
CA PRO A 561 -26.57 -12.27 -32.08
C PRO A 561 -26.70 -13.64 -31.41
N LYS A 562 -25.81 -13.95 -30.44
CA LYS A 562 -25.89 -15.14 -29.58
C LYS A 562 -26.64 -14.86 -28.26
N GLY A 563 -27.19 -13.66 -28.09
CA GLY A 563 -27.81 -13.18 -26.87
C GLY A 563 -29.33 -13.38 -26.80
N LEU A 564 -29.98 -12.65 -25.90
CA LEU A 564 -31.43 -12.67 -25.67
C LEU A 564 -32.25 -12.14 -26.86
N TYR A 565 -31.69 -11.21 -27.64
CA TYR A 565 -32.42 -10.49 -28.70
C TYR A 565 -31.78 -10.65 -30.09
N PRO A 566 -31.61 -11.89 -30.60
CA PRO A 566 -30.87 -12.13 -31.85
C PRO A 566 -31.46 -11.38 -33.06
N LYS A 567 -32.79 -11.20 -33.09
CA LYS A 567 -33.49 -10.46 -34.16
C LYS A 567 -33.25 -8.95 -34.14
N ARG A 568 -32.89 -8.38 -32.99
CA ARG A 568 -32.58 -6.95 -32.82
C ARG A 568 -31.09 -6.67 -32.68
N SER A 569 -30.26 -7.71 -32.64
CA SER A 569 -28.82 -7.58 -32.44
C SER A 569 -28.16 -6.61 -33.42
N ALA A 570 -28.54 -6.61 -34.69
CA ALA A 570 -27.99 -5.65 -35.67
C ALA A 570 -28.29 -4.17 -35.32
N GLU A 571 -29.50 -3.88 -34.82
CA GLU A 571 -29.88 -2.54 -34.32
C GLU A 571 -29.04 -2.18 -33.09
N PHE A 572 -28.92 -3.12 -32.13
CA PHE A 572 -28.21 -2.92 -30.88
C PHE A 572 -26.70 -2.76 -31.06
N GLU A 573 -26.07 -3.60 -31.89
CA GLU A 573 -24.65 -3.45 -32.22
C GLU A 573 -24.37 -2.12 -32.90
N ASN A 574 -25.27 -1.66 -33.78
CA ASN A 574 -25.10 -0.37 -34.44
C ASN A 574 -25.18 0.80 -33.44
N GLU A 575 -26.08 0.76 -32.46
CA GLU A 575 -26.11 1.79 -31.40
C GLU A 575 -24.90 1.65 -30.46
N ALA A 576 -24.50 0.43 -30.09
CA ALA A 576 -23.31 0.18 -29.28
C ALA A 576 -22.03 0.73 -29.94
N ARG A 577 -21.83 0.49 -31.24
CA ARG A 577 -20.70 1.07 -32.01
C ARG A 577 -20.71 2.59 -31.94
N GLN A 578 -21.87 3.23 -32.06
CA GLN A 578 -21.99 4.69 -32.01
C GLN A 578 -21.70 5.27 -30.63
N LEU A 579 -22.16 4.62 -29.55
CA LEU A 579 -21.84 4.98 -28.18
C LEU A 579 -20.33 4.83 -27.90
N LEU A 580 -19.79 3.65 -28.21
CA LEU A 580 -18.40 3.29 -27.96
C LEU A 580 -17.40 4.04 -28.85
N ALA A 581 -17.84 4.61 -29.98
CA ALA A 581 -16.99 5.44 -30.84
C ALA A 581 -16.72 6.85 -30.27
N LEU A 582 -17.50 7.32 -29.29
CA LEU A 582 -17.28 8.64 -28.69
C LEU A 582 -15.88 8.72 -28.03
N PRO A 583 -15.12 9.82 -28.23
CA PRO A 583 -13.73 9.89 -27.78
C PRO A 583 -13.57 9.92 -26.25
N HIS A 584 -14.52 10.53 -25.54
CA HIS A 584 -14.56 10.61 -24.07
C HIS A 584 -15.24 9.41 -23.40
N VAL A 585 -15.70 8.42 -24.18
CA VAL A 585 -16.24 7.17 -23.63
C VAL A 585 -15.13 6.14 -23.49
N GLU A 586 -14.95 5.57 -22.32
CA GLU A 586 -14.11 4.42 -22.05
C GLU A 586 -14.97 3.15 -22.11
N ALA A 587 -14.51 2.09 -22.78
CA ALA A 587 -15.30 0.89 -22.95
C ALA A 587 -15.08 -0.10 -21.80
N ALA A 588 -16.16 -0.66 -21.28
CA ALA A 588 -16.14 -1.69 -20.25
C ALA A 588 -17.00 -2.90 -20.63
N SER A 589 -16.70 -4.06 -20.04
CA SER A 589 -17.59 -5.23 -20.09
C SER A 589 -18.48 -5.27 -18.86
N HIS A 590 -19.76 -5.63 -19.06
CA HIS A 590 -20.70 -5.96 -17.98
C HIS A 590 -21.09 -7.44 -18.04
N SER A 591 -20.09 -8.29 -18.31
CA SER A 591 -20.20 -9.72 -18.52
C SER A 591 -21.01 -10.13 -19.78
N PHE A 592 -21.17 -11.45 -19.98
CA PHE A 592 -22.00 -11.98 -21.05
C PHE A 592 -23.44 -12.18 -20.59
N SER A 593 -23.67 -13.00 -19.56
CA SER A 593 -25.03 -13.36 -19.11
C SER A 593 -25.52 -12.53 -17.92
N HIS A 594 -24.75 -11.55 -17.46
CA HIS A 594 -25.09 -10.73 -16.31
C HIS A 594 -25.40 -11.55 -15.04
N PRO A 595 -24.39 -12.18 -14.41
CA PRO A 595 -24.59 -12.91 -13.16
C PRO A 595 -25.18 -12.02 -12.06
N PHE A 596 -26.30 -12.46 -11.49
CA PHE A 596 -26.95 -11.82 -10.34
C PHE A 596 -26.24 -12.18 -9.02
N ASN A 597 -25.64 -13.37 -8.95
CA ASN A 597 -24.82 -13.82 -7.82
C ASN A 597 -23.66 -14.67 -8.33
N TRP A 598 -22.44 -14.14 -8.28
CA TRP A 598 -21.25 -14.78 -8.84
C TRP A 598 -20.92 -16.13 -8.20
N TYR A 599 -20.97 -16.22 -6.87
CA TYR A 599 -20.68 -17.48 -6.18
C TYR A 599 -21.69 -18.58 -6.50
N LYS A 600 -22.98 -18.23 -6.63
CA LYS A 600 -24.02 -19.20 -7.02
C LYS A 600 -23.93 -19.55 -8.50
N ALA A 601 -23.70 -18.57 -9.37
CA ALA A 601 -23.56 -18.79 -10.80
C ALA A 601 -22.40 -19.75 -11.14
N ILE A 602 -21.26 -19.63 -10.45
CA ILE A 602 -20.10 -20.53 -10.64
C ILE A 602 -20.39 -21.95 -10.14
N LYS A 603 -21.16 -22.12 -9.07
CA LYS A 603 -21.43 -23.42 -8.44
C LYS A 603 -22.63 -24.17 -9.03
N SER A 604 -23.50 -23.49 -9.77
CA SER A 604 -24.75 -24.09 -10.25
C SER A 604 -24.45 -25.11 -11.36
N GLU A 605 -24.88 -26.36 -11.15
CA GLU A 605 -24.97 -27.37 -12.21
C GLU A 605 -26.24 -27.16 -13.07
N ASP A 606 -27.23 -26.43 -12.54
CA ASP A 606 -28.49 -26.10 -13.22
C ASP A 606 -28.42 -24.74 -13.93
N GLU A 607 -28.95 -24.66 -15.15
CA GLU A 607 -28.96 -23.46 -16.02
C GLU A 607 -29.85 -22.29 -15.54
N PHE A 608 -30.60 -22.42 -14.43
CA PHE A 608 -31.67 -21.47 -14.10
C PHE A 608 -31.45 -20.68 -12.79
N GLY A 609 -31.51 -19.34 -12.91
CA GLY A 609 -31.91 -18.45 -11.81
C GLY A 609 -30.83 -17.52 -11.22
N TYR A 610 -29.57 -17.60 -11.66
CA TYR A 610 -28.47 -16.77 -11.12
C TYR A 610 -27.80 -15.84 -12.14
N ASN A 611 -28.29 -15.83 -13.37
CA ASN A 611 -27.90 -14.98 -14.50
C ASN A 611 -29.07 -14.89 -15.50
N LEU A 612 -28.93 -14.10 -16.57
CA LEU A 612 -29.92 -14.02 -17.65
C LEU A 612 -30.06 -15.38 -18.35
N SER A 613 -31.30 -15.81 -18.59
CA SER A 613 -31.61 -17.05 -19.28
C SER A 613 -31.39 -16.94 -20.80
N ILE A 614 -30.13 -17.00 -21.23
CA ILE A 614 -29.74 -16.91 -22.64
C ILE A 614 -29.86 -18.29 -23.31
N PRO A 615 -30.65 -18.44 -24.39
CA PRO A 615 -30.81 -19.72 -25.07
C PRO A 615 -29.50 -20.32 -25.57
N GLY A 616 -29.19 -21.55 -25.15
CA GLY A 616 -28.00 -22.29 -25.59
C GLY A 616 -26.67 -21.80 -25.00
N TYR A 617 -26.72 -20.96 -23.96
CA TYR A 617 -25.54 -20.52 -23.22
C TYR A 617 -25.38 -21.33 -21.92
N SER A 618 -24.16 -21.80 -21.66
CA SER A 618 -23.77 -22.38 -20.38
C SER A 618 -22.72 -21.49 -19.71
N PHE A 619 -22.89 -21.24 -18.42
CA PHE A 619 -22.02 -20.35 -17.66
C PHE A 619 -20.56 -20.82 -17.69
N SER A 620 -19.64 -19.90 -17.94
CA SER A 620 -18.20 -20.11 -17.72
C SER A 620 -17.51 -18.79 -17.43
N LEU A 621 -16.51 -18.78 -16.54
CA LEU A 621 -15.74 -17.57 -16.24
C LEU A 621 -15.05 -17.00 -17.50
N GLN A 622 -14.55 -17.87 -18.37
CA GLN A 622 -13.98 -17.48 -19.65
C GLN A 622 -15.01 -16.77 -20.54
N GLY A 623 -16.22 -17.33 -20.68
CA GLY A 623 -17.30 -16.74 -21.46
C GLY A 623 -17.77 -15.40 -20.88
N GLU A 624 -17.94 -15.34 -19.55
CA GLU A 624 -18.39 -14.14 -18.86
C GLU A 624 -17.40 -12.99 -18.92
N ILE A 625 -16.10 -13.28 -18.81
CA ILE A 625 -15.08 -12.24 -18.68
C ILE A 625 -14.34 -12.05 -20.00
N ARG A 626 -13.56 -13.04 -20.42
CA ARG A 626 -12.65 -12.87 -21.56
C ARG A 626 -13.39 -12.77 -22.88
N GLU A 627 -14.34 -13.66 -23.14
CA GLU A 627 -15.05 -13.68 -24.43
C GLU A 627 -16.03 -12.50 -24.57
N SER A 628 -16.62 -12.03 -23.46
CA SER A 628 -17.42 -10.80 -23.46
C SER A 628 -16.55 -9.58 -23.78
N ILE A 629 -15.34 -9.49 -23.22
CA ILE A 629 -14.35 -8.46 -23.55
C ILE A 629 -13.96 -8.53 -25.03
N ASP A 630 -13.63 -9.72 -25.54
CA ASP A 630 -13.23 -9.91 -26.94
C ASP A 630 -14.36 -9.55 -27.91
N TYR A 631 -15.59 -9.91 -27.58
CA TYR A 631 -16.77 -9.51 -28.35
C TYR A 631 -16.93 -7.99 -28.40
N LEU A 632 -16.83 -7.29 -27.25
CA LEU A 632 -16.93 -5.83 -27.22
C LEU A 632 -15.76 -5.14 -27.93
N ASN A 633 -14.55 -5.71 -27.88
CA ASN A 633 -13.43 -5.22 -28.69
C ASN A 633 -13.73 -5.26 -30.19
N SER A 634 -14.50 -6.25 -30.67
CA SER A 634 -14.96 -6.28 -32.07
C SER A 634 -15.98 -5.17 -32.41
N LEU A 635 -16.57 -4.53 -31.39
CA LEU A 635 -17.47 -3.39 -31.54
C LEU A 635 -16.74 -2.04 -31.56
N LEU A 636 -15.48 -2.01 -31.10
CA LEU A 636 -14.73 -0.79 -30.92
C LEU A 636 -14.00 -0.34 -32.20
N PRO A 637 -13.77 0.98 -32.36
CA PRO A 637 -12.78 1.48 -33.32
C PRO A 637 -11.39 0.89 -33.03
N PRO A 638 -10.53 0.66 -34.05
CA PRO A 638 -9.24 -0.02 -33.88
C PRO A 638 -8.28 0.58 -32.84
N GLN A 639 -8.40 1.88 -32.55
CA GLN A 639 -7.58 2.60 -31.58
C GLN A 639 -8.10 2.49 -30.14
N LYS A 640 -9.26 1.87 -29.92
CA LYS A 640 -9.88 1.69 -28.61
C LYS A 640 -9.93 0.20 -28.26
N LYS A 641 -9.88 -0.07 -26.97
CA LYS A 641 -10.07 -1.40 -26.39
C LYS A 641 -10.90 -1.28 -25.12
N VAL A 642 -11.50 -2.37 -24.69
CA VAL A 642 -12.08 -2.49 -23.35
C VAL A 642 -10.94 -2.35 -22.34
N THR A 643 -11.13 -1.50 -21.33
CA THR A 643 -10.14 -1.25 -20.27
C THR A 643 -10.66 -1.58 -18.87
N MET A 644 -11.97 -1.81 -18.74
CA MET A 644 -12.64 -2.03 -17.46
C MET A 644 -13.63 -3.19 -17.51
N PHE A 645 -13.85 -3.83 -16.37
CA PHE A 645 -14.92 -4.77 -16.10
C PHE A 645 -15.78 -4.23 -14.97
N HIS A 646 -17.08 -4.04 -15.20
CA HIS A 646 -18.01 -3.58 -14.18
C HIS A 646 -18.72 -4.81 -13.60
N TRP A 647 -18.61 -5.04 -12.28
CA TRP A 647 -19.24 -6.20 -11.65
C TRP A 647 -20.77 -6.09 -11.70
N THR A 648 -21.42 -7.20 -12.08
CA THR A 648 -22.86 -7.32 -12.23
C THR A 648 -23.52 -7.80 -10.95
N GLY A 649 -24.84 -7.60 -10.85
CA GLY A 649 -25.67 -8.22 -9.82
C GLY A 649 -25.27 -7.82 -8.40
N ASN A 650 -25.02 -8.81 -7.54
CA ASN A 650 -24.59 -8.57 -6.17
C ASN A 650 -23.20 -7.92 -6.04
N CYS A 651 -22.45 -7.78 -7.14
CA CYS A 651 -21.11 -7.19 -7.16
C CYS A 651 -20.13 -7.85 -6.18
N VAL A 652 -20.29 -9.15 -5.90
CA VAL A 652 -19.38 -9.91 -5.03
C VAL A 652 -18.75 -11.04 -5.84
N PRO A 653 -17.71 -10.74 -6.64
CA PRO A 653 -16.96 -11.74 -7.40
C PRO A 653 -16.12 -12.64 -6.50
N THR A 654 -15.79 -13.83 -7.02
CA THR A 654 -14.82 -14.73 -6.42
C THR A 654 -13.38 -14.30 -6.77
N SER A 655 -12.39 -14.84 -6.05
CA SER A 655 -10.97 -14.55 -6.35
C SER A 655 -10.56 -15.06 -7.73
N GLU A 656 -11.14 -16.16 -8.22
CA GLU A 656 -10.93 -16.67 -9.57
C GLU A 656 -11.47 -15.70 -10.63
N ALA A 657 -12.69 -15.18 -10.44
CA ALA A 657 -13.27 -14.20 -11.35
C ALA A 657 -12.44 -12.90 -11.38
N LEU A 658 -12.00 -12.42 -10.21
CA LEU A 658 -11.10 -11.27 -10.13
C LEU A 658 -9.80 -11.53 -10.90
N SER A 659 -9.19 -12.70 -10.71
CA SER A 659 -7.95 -13.08 -11.40
C SER A 659 -8.10 -13.06 -12.92
N GLU A 660 -9.25 -13.50 -13.46
CA GLU A 660 -9.52 -13.46 -14.90
C GLU A 660 -9.56 -12.01 -15.44
N THR A 661 -10.09 -11.03 -14.69
CA THR A 661 -10.06 -9.62 -15.13
C THR A 661 -8.62 -9.09 -15.24
N TYR A 662 -7.78 -9.39 -14.24
CA TYR A 662 -6.37 -8.99 -14.26
C TYR A 662 -5.58 -9.71 -15.36
N ARG A 663 -5.83 -10.99 -15.61
CA ARG A 663 -5.24 -11.75 -16.73
C ARG A 663 -5.66 -11.18 -18.09
N ALA A 664 -6.89 -10.68 -18.21
CA ALA A 664 -7.38 -10.01 -19.41
C ALA A 664 -6.80 -8.58 -19.58
N GLY A 665 -6.07 -8.07 -18.60
CA GLY A 665 -5.42 -6.76 -18.65
C GLY A 665 -6.40 -5.59 -18.54
N VAL A 666 -7.54 -5.79 -17.88
CA VAL A 666 -8.56 -4.77 -17.59
C VAL A 666 -8.65 -4.50 -16.09
N GLY A 667 -8.95 -3.25 -15.72
CA GLY A 667 -9.33 -2.93 -14.34
C GLY A 667 -10.74 -3.47 -14.03
N ASN A 668 -11.13 -3.48 -12.76
CA ASN A 668 -12.49 -3.81 -12.36
C ASN A 668 -13.06 -2.75 -11.41
N ILE A 669 -14.38 -2.61 -11.35
CA ILE A 669 -15.10 -1.70 -10.44
C ILE A 669 -16.50 -2.24 -10.14
N ASN A 670 -17.15 -1.67 -9.12
CA ASN A 670 -18.48 -1.97 -8.55
C ASN A 670 -18.40 -2.80 -7.26
N GLY A 671 -19.47 -2.68 -6.45
CA GLY A 671 -19.49 -3.05 -5.04
C GLY A 671 -19.27 -1.84 -4.13
N GLY A 672 -19.41 -2.08 -2.82
CA GLY A 672 -19.39 -1.04 -1.79
C GLY A 672 -20.69 -0.22 -1.73
N GLU A 673 -21.14 0.13 -0.53
CA GLU A 673 -22.43 0.82 -0.29
C GLU A 673 -22.23 2.22 0.32
N THR A 674 -21.74 3.18 -0.47
CA THR A 674 -21.64 4.59 -0.03
C THR A 674 -22.95 5.34 -0.28
N LEU A 675 -23.74 5.51 0.77
CA LEU A 675 -25.11 6.07 0.77
C LEU A 675 -25.34 7.12 1.88
N ILE A 676 -24.27 7.63 2.50
CA ILE A 676 -24.37 8.69 3.50
C ILE A 676 -25.18 9.88 2.95
N SER A 677 -26.18 10.31 3.69
CA SER A 677 -27.12 11.36 3.27
C SER A 677 -27.60 12.17 4.46
N ASN A 678 -28.33 13.26 4.25
CA ASN A 678 -28.82 14.07 5.37
C ASN A 678 -29.81 13.30 6.27
N THR A 679 -30.47 12.27 5.75
CA THR A 679 -31.37 11.38 6.50
C THR A 679 -30.69 10.13 7.05
N ARG A 680 -29.42 9.91 6.70
CA ARG A 680 -28.57 8.82 7.16
C ARG A 680 -27.12 9.32 7.31
N PRO A 681 -26.86 10.26 8.24
CA PRO A 681 -25.60 11.00 8.32
C PRO A 681 -24.55 10.23 9.14
N SER A 682 -24.33 8.96 8.80
CA SER A 682 -23.40 8.09 9.53
C SER A 682 -22.29 7.58 8.61
N LEU A 683 -21.07 7.56 9.12
CA LEU A 683 -19.89 6.99 8.46
C LEU A 683 -19.99 5.48 8.23
N THR A 684 -20.89 4.79 8.94
CA THR A 684 -21.24 3.39 8.64
C THR A 684 -21.93 3.23 7.27
N SER A 685 -22.34 4.33 6.64
CA SER A 685 -22.91 4.37 5.29
C SER A 685 -21.89 4.86 4.25
N VAL A 686 -20.58 4.76 4.55
CA VAL A 686 -19.49 5.06 3.63
C VAL A 686 -18.61 3.82 3.50
N ALA A 687 -18.58 3.22 2.31
CA ALA A 687 -17.84 2.00 2.05
C ALA A 687 -16.32 2.24 2.00
N PRO A 688 -15.47 1.21 2.15
CA PRO A 688 -14.05 1.28 1.85
C PRO A 688 -13.76 1.47 0.35
N LEU A 689 -12.49 1.54 -0.02
CA LEU A 689 -11.99 1.66 -1.39
C LEU A 689 -12.11 0.36 -2.19
N GLY A 690 -12.08 -0.78 -1.50
CA GLY A 690 -12.13 -2.09 -2.11
C GLY A 690 -11.87 -3.20 -1.11
N ILE A 691 -11.68 -4.41 -1.61
CA ILE A 691 -11.36 -5.59 -0.79
C ILE A 691 -10.39 -6.51 -1.53
N VAL A 692 -9.40 -7.03 -0.82
CA VAL A 692 -8.45 -8.01 -1.36
C VAL A 692 -8.93 -9.42 -1.01
N LYS A 693 -9.14 -10.27 -2.03
CA LYS A 693 -9.54 -11.68 -1.91
C LYS A 693 -8.46 -12.55 -2.55
N ASP A 694 -7.78 -13.36 -1.74
CA ASP A 694 -6.66 -14.21 -2.18
C ASP A 694 -5.63 -13.48 -3.05
N GLY A 695 -5.24 -12.27 -2.61
CA GLY A 695 -4.27 -11.41 -3.32
C GLY A 695 -4.84 -10.63 -4.51
N GLN A 696 -6.11 -10.83 -4.88
CA GLN A 696 -6.77 -10.09 -5.96
C GLN A 696 -7.63 -8.96 -5.40
N LEU A 697 -7.42 -7.73 -5.89
CA LEU A 697 -8.18 -6.56 -5.45
C LEU A 697 -9.47 -6.40 -6.26
N GLN A 698 -10.60 -6.32 -5.56
CA GLN A 698 -11.82 -5.73 -6.09
C GLN A 698 -11.87 -4.24 -5.73
N VAL A 699 -12.04 -3.37 -6.73
CA VAL A 699 -12.20 -1.93 -6.49
C VAL A 699 -13.68 -1.60 -6.37
N PHE A 700 -14.06 -0.86 -5.33
CA PHE A 700 -15.45 -0.43 -5.15
C PHE A 700 -15.76 0.89 -5.86
N ALA A 701 -17.03 1.04 -6.23
CA ALA A 701 -17.54 2.32 -6.70
C ALA A 701 -17.47 3.34 -5.55
N PRO A 702 -16.96 4.56 -5.78
CA PRO A 702 -16.90 5.58 -4.73
C PRO A 702 -18.26 5.95 -4.13
N ASN A 703 -19.29 6.00 -4.97
CA ASN A 703 -20.66 6.37 -4.61
C ASN A 703 -21.65 5.41 -5.28
N GLN A 704 -22.79 5.16 -4.64
CA GLN A 704 -23.81 4.26 -5.17
C GLN A 704 -24.58 4.82 -6.38
N ASN A 705 -25.13 3.90 -7.18
CA ASN A 705 -25.92 4.21 -8.35
C ASN A 705 -27.37 4.57 -8.03
N GLU A 706 -28.12 5.01 -9.05
CA GLU A 706 -29.53 5.39 -8.97
C GLU A 706 -30.47 4.28 -8.51
N ASN A 707 -30.12 3.01 -8.73
CA ASN A 707 -30.98 1.88 -8.36
C ASN A 707 -31.35 1.93 -6.87
N VAL A 708 -30.38 2.21 -6.00
CA VAL A 708 -30.60 2.30 -4.55
C VAL A 708 -31.44 3.51 -4.17
N TYR A 709 -31.22 4.67 -4.81
CA TYR A 709 -32.01 5.89 -4.55
C TYR A 709 -33.44 5.82 -5.09
N THR A 710 -33.75 4.82 -5.92
CA THR A 710 -35.06 4.64 -6.56
C THR A 710 -35.77 3.36 -6.10
N ASN A 711 -35.34 2.78 -4.96
CA ASN A 711 -35.91 1.55 -4.39
C ASN A 711 -35.94 0.38 -5.39
N ASN A 712 -34.79 0.04 -5.96
CA ASN A 712 -34.67 -0.97 -7.02
C ASN A 712 -35.54 -0.65 -8.25
N TRP A 713 -35.46 0.60 -8.72
CA TRP A 713 -36.23 1.10 -9.85
C TRP A 713 -37.76 1.00 -9.69
N SER A 714 -38.27 0.97 -8.45
CA SER A 714 -39.72 1.02 -8.15
C SER A 714 -40.23 2.43 -7.86
N GLY A 715 -39.33 3.41 -7.77
CA GLY A 715 -39.60 4.82 -7.54
C GLY A 715 -39.40 5.25 -6.09
N PRO A 716 -39.32 6.57 -5.81
CA PRO A 716 -39.49 7.67 -6.77
C PRO A 716 -38.32 7.81 -7.75
N PHE A 717 -38.62 7.87 -9.05
CA PHE A 717 -37.59 7.89 -10.12
C PHE A 717 -36.71 9.14 -10.14
N TYR A 718 -37.04 10.18 -9.38
CA TYR A 718 -36.22 11.37 -9.23
C TYR A 718 -35.18 11.27 -8.10
N GLY A 719 -35.17 10.15 -7.35
CA GLY A 719 -34.42 9.98 -6.11
C GLY A 719 -32.90 10.17 -6.24
N TYR A 720 -32.33 9.88 -7.41
CA TYR A 720 -30.88 9.98 -7.65
C TYR A 720 -30.29 11.37 -7.40
N ARG A 721 -31.10 12.44 -7.49
CA ARG A 721 -30.66 13.82 -7.13
C ARG A 721 -30.03 13.90 -5.73
N ARG A 722 -30.40 12.98 -4.82
CA ARG A 722 -29.91 12.92 -3.45
C ARG A 722 -28.45 12.49 -3.35
N VAL A 723 -27.85 11.91 -4.40
CA VAL A 723 -26.41 11.61 -4.44
C VAL A 723 -25.55 12.87 -4.22
N ILE A 724 -26.09 14.06 -4.52
CA ILE A 724 -25.42 15.34 -4.23
C ILE A 724 -25.22 15.54 -2.71
N GLU A 725 -26.13 15.03 -1.86
CA GLU A 725 -25.94 15.00 -0.40
C GLU A 725 -24.70 14.18 -0.05
N THR A 726 -24.58 12.98 -0.64
CA THR A 726 -23.43 12.07 -0.48
C THR A 726 -22.12 12.74 -0.91
N PHE A 727 -22.11 13.45 -2.05
CA PHE A 727 -20.93 14.16 -2.53
C PHE A 727 -20.45 15.22 -1.55
N ARG A 728 -21.37 15.95 -0.90
CA ARG A 728 -21.02 16.98 0.10
C ARG A 728 -20.52 16.36 1.40
N LEU A 729 -21.22 15.36 1.92
CA LEU A 729 -20.91 14.72 3.21
C LEU A 729 -19.62 13.89 3.18
N THR A 730 -19.17 13.51 1.99
CA THR A 730 -17.88 12.81 1.79
C THR A 730 -16.72 13.75 1.44
N ASP A 731 -16.91 15.07 1.48
CA ASP A 731 -15.83 16.07 1.28
C ASP A 731 -15.45 16.82 2.56
N THR A 732 -16.38 16.98 3.48
CA THR A 732 -16.24 17.78 4.71
C THR A 732 -16.94 17.08 5.89
N PRO A 733 -16.33 17.03 7.09
CA PRO A 733 -15.03 17.63 7.47
C PRO A 733 -13.82 16.83 6.96
N ARG A 734 -14.03 15.65 6.39
CA ARG A 734 -12.98 14.81 5.82
C ARG A 734 -13.34 14.47 4.38
N ARG A 735 -12.37 14.59 3.47
CA ARG A 735 -12.53 14.09 2.11
C ARG A 735 -12.32 12.57 2.11
N LEU A 736 -13.42 11.83 2.01
CA LEU A 736 -13.46 10.37 2.08
C LEU A 736 -13.58 9.73 0.69
N LYS A 737 -14.21 10.43 -0.26
CA LYS A 737 -14.50 9.89 -1.60
C LYS A 737 -14.28 10.95 -2.69
N PRO A 738 -13.85 10.55 -3.91
CA PRO A 738 -14.03 11.39 -5.09
C PRO A 738 -15.54 11.57 -5.41
N VAL A 739 -15.87 12.43 -6.36
CA VAL A 739 -17.24 12.53 -6.90
C VAL A 739 -17.43 11.48 -7.98
N ASN A 740 -18.32 10.53 -7.78
CA ASN A 740 -18.65 9.54 -8.80
C ASN A 740 -20.11 9.62 -9.24
N ILE A 741 -20.32 9.95 -10.53
CA ILE A 741 -21.63 9.83 -11.20
C ILE A 741 -21.76 8.40 -11.74
N TYR A 742 -22.39 7.53 -10.95
CA TYR A 742 -22.63 6.12 -11.27
C TYR A 742 -24.13 5.87 -11.50
N TYR A 743 -24.51 5.28 -12.63
CA TYR A 743 -25.91 4.94 -12.95
C TYR A 743 -26.01 3.85 -14.04
N HIS A 744 -27.21 3.38 -14.38
CA HIS A 744 -27.45 2.41 -15.46
C HIS A 744 -28.08 3.05 -16.71
N ILE A 745 -28.03 2.39 -17.87
CA ILE A 745 -28.62 2.93 -19.11
C ILE A 745 -30.12 3.21 -18.96
N TYR A 746 -30.88 2.39 -18.22
CA TYR A 746 -32.30 2.67 -18.00
C TYR A 746 -32.58 3.99 -17.26
N ALA A 747 -31.59 4.63 -16.62
CA ALA A 747 -31.78 5.91 -15.93
C ALA A 747 -32.32 7.01 -16.86
N VAL A 748 -32.07 6.92 -18.17
CA VAL A 748 -32.58 7.86 -19.17
C VAL A 748 -33.92 7.47 -19.78
N SER A 749 -34.50 6.33 -19.39
CA SER A 749 -35.79 5.85 -19.94
C SER A 749 -37.00 6.60 -19.39
N LYS A 750 -36.89 7.25 -18.22
CA LYS A 750 -38.00 7.94 -17.56
C LYS A 750 -37.71 9.45 -17.43
N PRO A 751 -38.67 10.34 -17.74
CA PRO A 751 -38.44 11.80 -17.66
C PRO A 751 -37.95 12.30 -16.30
N ALA A 752 -38.50 11.76 -15.20
CA ALA A 752 -38.13 12.17 -13.85
C ALA A 752 -36.68 11.76 -13.48
N SER A 753 -36.26 10.57 -13.92
CA SER A 753 -34.90 10.07 -13.70
C SER A 753 -33.89 10.79 -14.57
N LEU A 754 -34.19 10.97 -15.86
CA LEU A 754 -33.36 11.75 -16.78
C LEU A 754 -33.14 13.18 -16.26
N LYS A 755 -34.19 13.83 -15.73
CA LYS A 755 -34.07 15.16 -15.14
C LYS A 755 -33.18 15.16 -13.89
N ALA A 756 -33.34 14.18 -13.00
CA ALA A 756 -32.49 14.05 -11.81
C ALA A 756 -31.02 13.81 -12.19
N LEU A 757 -30.77 12.99 -13.22
CA LEU A 757 -29.42 12.75 -13.73
C LEU A 757 -28.79 14.04 -14.29
N GLN A 758 -29.53 14.81 -15.09
CA GLN A 758 -29.07 16.11 -15.59
C GLN A 758 -28.74 17.08 -14.46
N GLU A 759 -29.55 17.12 -13.38
CA GLU A 759 -29.26 17.94 -12.20
C GLU A 759 -27.92 17.54 -11.53
N VAL A 760 -27.60 16.24 -11.48
CA VAL A 760 -26.33 15.73 -10.93
C VAL A 760 -25.13 16.16 -11.79
N TYR A 761 -25.24 16.02 -13.12
CA TYR A 761 -24.19 16.49 -14.04
C TYR A 761 -24.01 18.01 -13.99
N ASP A 762 -25.11 18.76 -14.01
CA ASP A 762 -25.08 20.23 -13.94
C ASP A 762 -24.44 20.69 -12.62
N TRP A 763 -24.72 20.01 -11.50
CA TRP A 763 -24.06 20.28 -10.23
C TRP A 763 -22.55 20.04 -10.29
N ALA A 764 -22.12 18.90 -10.86
CA ALA A 764 -20.70 18.53 -10.95
C ALA A 764 -19.89 19.52 -11.80
N LEU A 765 -20.45 19.98 -12.93
CA LEU A 765 -19.80 20.97 -13.80
C LEU A 765 -19.70 22.38 -13.19
N GLN A 766 -20.50 22.69 -12.17
CA GLN A 766 -20.38 23.94 -11.41
C GLN A 766 -19.28 23.87 -10.33
N GLN A 767 -18.72 22.68 -10.07
CA GLN A 767 -17.65 22.50 -9.10
C GLN A 767 -16.27 22.60 -9.77
N GLN A 768 -15.24 22.86 -8.97
CA GLN A 768 -13.84 22.79 -9.41
C GLN A 768 -13.30 21.36 -9.19
N LEU A 769 -13.75 20.41 -10.01
CA LEU A 769 -13.34 19.00 -9.94
C LEU A 769 -12.32 18.67 -11.03
N PHE A 770 -11.60 17.56 -10.86
CA PHE A 770 -10.67 17.02 -11.85
C PHE A 770 -11.27 15.77 -12.52
N PRO A 771 -11.82 15.88 -13.75
CA PRO A 771 -12.36 14.75 -14.49
C PRO A 771 -11.26 13.74 -14.86
N VAL A 772 -11.48 12.47 -14.50
CA VAL A 772 -10.58 11.35 -14.81
C VAL A 772 -11.36 10.18 -15.38
N ARG A 773 -10.68 9.34 -16.16
CA ARG A 773 -11.21 8.04 -16.57
C ARG A 773 -11.37 7.12 -15.37
N THR A 774 -12.39 6.25 -15.40
CA THR A 774 -12.66 5.28 -14.34
C THR A 774 -11.50 4.29 -14.19
N SER A 775 -10.87 3.85 -15.29
CA SER A 775 -9.65 3.03 -15.24
C SER A 775 -8.50 3.70 -14.50
N SER A 776 -8.36 5.02 -14.64
CA SER A 776 -7.33 5.78 -13.94
C SER A 776 -7.61 5.85 -12.44
N TYR A 777 -8.87 5.94 -12.01
CA TYR A 777 -9.23 5.80 -10.60
C TYR A 777 -8.94 4.38 -10.07
N ALA A 778 -9.33 3.34 -10.82
CA ALA A 778 -9.06 1.96 -10.42
C ALA A 778 -7.56 1.68 -10.25
N ALA A 779 -6.70 2.22 -11.13
CA ALA A 779 -5.24 2.14 -11.00
C ALA A 779 -4.72 2.87 -9.74
N ARG A 780 -5.28 4.05 -9.39
CA ARG A 780 -4.93 4.75 -8.14
C ARG A 780 -5.30 3.94 -6.89
N VAL A 781 -6.44 3.26 -6.91
CA VAL A 781 -6.83 2.37 -5.81
C VAL A 781 -5.88 1.17 -5.73
N GLN A 782 -5.52 0.54 -6.85
CA GLN A 782 -4.50 -0.52 -6.87
C GLN A 782 -3.17 -0.03 -6.28
N ASP A 783 -2.72 1.17 -6.65
CA ASP A 783 -1.53 1.78 -6.08
C ASP A 783 -1.67 2.07 -4.58
N PHE A 784 -2.83 2.51 -4.10
CA PHE A 784 -3.05 2.68 -2.65
C PHE A 784 -2.79 1.37 -1.90
N PHE A 785 -3.31 0.26 -2.42
CA PHE A 785 -3.12 -1.06 -1.83
C PHE A 785 -1.70 -1.61 -1.98
N ARG A 786 -0.79 -0.96 -2.72
CA ARG A 786 0.61 -1.37 -2.91
C ARG A 786 1.65 -0.33 -2.48
N THR A 787 1.23 0.90 -2.21
CA THR A 787 2.14 2.03 -1.93
C THR A 787 2.90 1.77 -0.64
N THR A 788 4.23 1.90 -0.73
CA THR A 788 5.12 1.76 0.40
C THR A 788 5.63 3.13 0.84
N VAL A 789 5.47 3.41 2.14
CA VAL A 789 5.97 4.62 2.80
C VAL A 789 7.05 4.22 3.80
N ALA A 790 8.23 4.81 3.68
CA ALA A 790 9.38 4.47 4.50
C ALA A 790 10.11 5.72 4.99
N ARG A 791 10.76 5.62 6.15
CA ARG A 791 11.67 6.67 6.63
C ARG A 791 13.00 6.56 5.92
N LYS A 792 13.51 7.68 5.45
CA LYS A 792 14.85 7.81 4.86
C LYS A 792 15.47 9.11 5.37
N ASN A 793 16.53 9.01 6.15
CA ASN A 793 17.16 10.15 6.83
C ASN A 793 16.12 10.96 7.64
N ASP A 794 15.97 12.24 7.34
CA ASP A 794 15.03 13.20 7.96
C ASP A 794 13.71 13.36 7.17
N GLY A 795 13.44 12.50 6.19
CA GLY A 795 12.24 12.57 5.36
C GLY A 795 11.59 11.21 5.08
N TRP A 796 10.65 11.24 4.14
CA TRP A 796 9.81 10.11 3.75
C TRP A 796 10.10 9.69 2.31
N LEU A 797 10.40 8.41 2.10
CA LEU A 797 10.41 7.79 0.79
C LEU A 797 9.03 7.19 0.52
N ILE A 798 8.45 7.50 -0.63
CA ILE A 798 7.15 7.01 -1.09
C ILE A 798 7.37 6.32 -2.44
N ARG A 799 6.94 5.06 -2.56
CA ARG A 799 7.10 4.25 -3.77
C ARG A 799 5.81 3.50 -4.13
N ASN A 800 5.46 3.49 -5.41
CA ASN A 800 4.31 2.78 -5.99
C ASN A 800 4.50 2.60 -7.52
N ALA A 801 3.47 2.15 -8.26
CA ALA A 801 3.57 1.98 -9.72
C ALA A 801 3.53 3.31 -10.49
N GLY A 802 3.11 4.40 -9.85
CA GLY A 802 3.18 5.77 -10.37
C GLY A 802 1.86 6.35 -10.86
N ASP A 803 0.72 5.72 -10.54
CA ASP A 803 -0.63 6.24 -10.80
C ASP A 803 -1.16 7.06 -9.61
N LEU A 804 -0.86 6.67 -8.38
CA LEU A 804 -1.23 7.44 -7.17
C LEU A 804 -0.18 8.51 -6.86
N ARG A 805 -0.52 9.75 -7.21
CA ARG A 805 0.40 10.91 -7.17
C ARG A 805 0.02 11.97 -6.13
N GLN A 806 -0.69 11.55 -5.10
CA GLN A 806 -1.17 12.44 -4.06
C GLN A 806 -0.99 11.77 -2.71
N VAL A 807 -0.35 12.49 -1.79
CA VAL A 807 -0.37 12.15 -0.37
C VAL A 807 -0.90 13.33 0.43
N ARG A 808 -1.29 13.09 1.67
CA ARG A 808 -1.69 14.13 2.61
C ARG A 808 -1.00 13.97 3.96
N VAL A 809 -0.82 15.09 4.64
CA VAL A 809 -0.33 15.19 6.01
C VAL A 809 -1.20 16.17 6.79
N PRO A 810 -1.30 16.05 8.12
CA PRO A 810 -1.91 17.09 8.95
C PRO A 810 -1.26 18.47 8.74
N LEU A 811 -2.04 19.56 8.87
CA LEU A 811 -1.50 20.92 8.66
C LEU A 811 -0.33 21.27 9.59
N ASP A 812 -0.32 20.73 10.82
CA ASP A 812 0.72 20.93 11.82
C ASP A 812 2.01 20.12 11.55
N ALA A 813 2.00 19.19 10.59
CA ALA A 813 3.19 18.48 10.12
C ALA A 813 4.15 19.40 9.33
N GLY A 814 3.71 20.61 8.94
CA GLY A 814 4.52 21.59 8.22
C GLY A 814 4.35 21.54 6.70
N TYR A 815 5.20 22.27 5.98
CA TYR A 815 5.19 22.43 4.53
C TYR A 815 6.19 21.49 3.86
N PRO A 816 6.00 21.10 2.58
CA PRO A 816 7.05 20.43 1.83
C PRO A 816 8.25 21.36 1.65
N ASP A 817 9.43 20.91 2.07
CA ASP A 817 10.70 21.51 1.68
C ASP A 817 10.94 21.17 0.21
N LEU A 818 10.54 22.08 -0.68
CA LEU A 818 10.61 21.82 -2.11
C LEU A 818 12.06 21.70 -2.63
N GLU A 819 13.05 22.27 -1.94
CA GLU A 819 14.47 22.13 -2.29
C GLU A 819 15.06 20.81 -1.79
N GLY A 820 14.74 20.44 -0.55
CA GLY A 820 15.16 19.18 0.05
C GLY A 820 14.38 17.95 -0.43
N SER A 821 13.24 18.15 -1.10
CA SER A 821 12.40 17.06 -1.62
C SER A 821 12.71 16.73 -3.09
N ARG A 822 12.44 15.49 -3.48
CA ARG A 822 12.51 15.01 -4.88
C ARG A 822 11.16 14.45 -5.30
N GLY A 823 10.71 14.84 -6.49
CA GLY A 823 9.42 14.37 -7.01
C GLY A 823 8.21 15.01 -6.32
N VAL A 824 8.37 16.22 -5.76
CA VAL A 824 7.27 16.99 -5.17
C VAL A 824 7.00 18.23 -6.02
N LEU A 825 5.78 18.35 -6.56
CA LEU A 825 5.38 19.41 -7.49
C LEU A 825 4.87 20.67 -6.76
N GLY A 826 4.32 20.48 -5.57
CA GLY A 826 3.70 21.52 -4.77
C GLY A 826 2.67 20.93 -3.80
N PHE A 827 1.75 21.77 -3.33
CA PHE A 827 0.73 21.38 -2.37
C PHE A 827 -0.49 22.31 -2.39
N SER A 828 -1.56 21.86 -1.76
CA SER A 828 -2.72 22.67 -1.39
C SER A 828 -3.27 22.22 -0.04
N ASP A 829 -4.04 23.09 0.61
CA ASP A 829 -4.67 22.80 1.89
C ASP A 829 -6.18 22.62 1.68
N HIS A 830 -6.76 21.59 2.30
CA HIS A 830 -8.21 21.34 2.31
C HIS A 830 -8.62 20.77 3.67
N ASN A 831 -9.58 21.41 4.33
CA ASN A 831 -9.95 21.15 5.73
C ASN A 831 -8.73 21.19 6.66
N ASP A 832 -8.48 20.12 7.41
CA ASP A 832 -7.37 19.97 8.37
C ASP A 832 -6.16 19.24 7.77
N GLN A 833 -6.09 19.09 6.44
CA GLN A 833 -5.05 18.35 5.74
C GLN A 833 -4.32 19.21 4.70
N ARG A 834 -3.03 18.97 4.57
CA ARG A 834 -2.18 19.43 3.47
C ARG A 834 -1.96 18.32 2.47
N TYR A 835 -2.39 18.57 1.24
CA TYR A 835 -2.31 17.68 0.09
C TYR A 835 -1.01 17.97 -0.69
N ILE A 836 -0.05 17.04 -0.65
CA ILE A 836 1.24 17.12 -1.36
C ILE A 836 1.16 16.43 -2.73
N HIS A 837 1.50 17.15 -3.79
CA HIS A 837 1.43 16.67 -5.18
C HIS A 837 2.75 16.00 -5.57
N LEU A 838 2.67 14.75 -6.04
CA LEU A 838 3.83 13.96 -6.42
C LEU A 838 4.04 13.97 -7.93
N ALA A 839 5.30 13.92 -8.34
CA ALA A 839 5.72 13.86 -9.73
C ALA A 839 5.42 12.47 -10.33
N PRO A 840 5.30 12.35 -11.66
CA PRO A 840 5.32 11.06 -12.34
C PRO A 840 6.61 10.28 -12.05
N GLY A 841 6.53 8.95 -12.02
CA GLY A 841 7.70 8.06 -11.93
C GLY A 841 7.67 7.02 -10.80
N GLY A 842 6.66 7.05 -9.92
CA GLY A 842 6.46 6.02 -8.89
C GLY A 842 7.44 6.07 -7.72
N GLU A 843 8.25 7.12 -7.62
CA GLU A 843 9.11 7.39 -6.46
C GLU A 843 9.10 8.87 -6.10
N SER A 844 9.00 9.19 -4.81
CA SER A 844 9.19 10.54 -4.29
C SER A 844 9.91 10.52 -2.94
N PHE A 845 10.71 11.54 -2.69
CA PHE A 845 11.29 11.82 -1.38
C PHE A 845 10.71 13.13 -0.86
N LEU A 846 9.97 13.07 0.25
CA LEU A 846 9.30 14.20 0.87
C LEU A 846 9.99 14.56 2.19
N LYS A 847 10.56 15.76 2.22
CA LYS A 847 11.04 16.40 3.45
C LYS A 847 10.05 17.49 3.87
N LEU A 848 9.75 17.55 5.16
CA LEU A 848 8.84 18.55 5.73
C LEU A 848 9.63 19.60 6.52
N THR A 849 9.13 20.83 6.53
CA THR A 849 9.71 21.98 7.22
C THR A 849 8.63 22.88 7.83
N GLY A 850 8.96 23.62 8.89
CA GLY A 850 8.03 24.59 9.49
C GLY A 850 7.80 25.84 8.64
N THR A 851 8.60 26.06 7.60
CA THR A 851 8.57 27.30 6.80
C THR A 851 7.86 27.08 5.47
N ALA A 852 6.89 27.95 5.14
CA ALA A 852 6.24 27.93 3.83
C ALA A 852 7.24 28.18 2.69
N PRO A 853 7.08 27.56 1.50
CA PRO A 853 8.05 27.70 0.42
C PRO A 853 8.08 29.13 -0.12
N GLY A 854 9.29 29.69 -0.21
CA GLY A 854 9.56 31.00 -0.79
C GLY A 854 9.69 31.02 -2.31
N ARG A 855 9.56 29.86 -2.97
CA ARG A 855 9.63 29.70 -4.43
C ARG A 855 8.28 29.30 -5.03
N PRO A 856 8.07 29.51 -6.34
CA PRO A 856 6.85 29.08 -7.02
C PRO A 856 6.63 27.56 -6.99
N PHE A 857 5.38 27.12 -6.94
CA PHE A 857 5.00 25.70 -6.94
C PHE A 857 3.65 25.46 -7.60
N LEU A 858 3.35 24.21 -7.97
CA LEU A 858 2.03 23.84 -8.47
C LEU A 858 1.04 23.76 -7.30
N ALA A 859 0.08 24.68 -7.22
CA ALA A 859 -0.93 24.71 -6.15
C ALA A 859 -2.17 23.89 -6.49
N ALA A 860 -2.56 23.86 -7.77
CA ALA A 860 -3.64 23.00 -8.25
C ALA A 860 -3.50 22.71 -9.75
N ALA A 861 -3.92 21.54 -10.21
CA ALA A 861 -4.08 21.25 -11.65
C ALA A 861 -5.25 20.30 -11.92
N ALA A 862 -6.21 20.73 -12.74
CA ALA A 862 -7.30 19.87 -13.22
C ALA A 862 -6.84 19.05 -14.43
N ALA A 863 -5.65 18.48 -14.33
CA ALA A 863 -4.96 17.77 -15.40
C ALA A 863 -3.92 16.82 -14.82
N ARG A 864 -3.59 15.77 -15.59
CA ARG A 864 -2.54 14.82 -15.24
C ARG A 864 -1.19 15.38 -15.67
N ILE A 865 -0.25 15.52 -14.73
CA ILE A 865 1.11 15.96 -15.05
C ILE A 865 1.92 14.79 -15.60
N ASN A 866 2.41 14.91 -16.84
CA ASN A 866 3.15 13.87 -17.56
C ASN A 866 4.67 14.00 -17.36
N THR A 867 5.18 15.23 -17.34
CA THR A 867 6.59 15.52 -17.05
C THR A 867 6.70 16.77 -16.20
N TYR A 868 7.76 16.87 -15.40
CA TYR A 868 8.05 18.04 -14.57
C TYR A 868 9.56 18.21 -14.41
N ARG A 869 10.05 19.44 -14.54
CA ARG A 869 11.45 19.78 -14.35
C ARG A 869 11.58 21.20 -13.81
N THR A 870 12.35 21.39 -12.75
CA THR A 870 12.70 22.72 -12.25
C THR A 870 13.69 23.43 -13.16
N THR A 871 13.53 24.75 -13.30
CA THR A 871 14.47 25.63 -13.99
C THR A 871 15.08 26.62 -13.00
N VAL A 872 16.01 27.48 -13.45
CA VAL A 872 16.63 28.50 -12.58
C VAL A 872 15.61 29.53 -12.09
N SER A 873 14.60 29.85 -12.90
CA SER A 873 13.59 30.87 -12.61
C SER A 873 12.18 30.33 -12.37
N GLY A 874 11.97 29.00 -12.36
CA GLY A 874 10.65 28.41 -12.21
C GLY A 874 10.64 26.91 -12.54
N PHE A 875 9.75 26.47 -13.43
CA PHE A 875 9.70 25.07 -13.86
C PHE A 875 8.98 24.89 -15.21
N GLN A 876 9.26 23.77 -15.85
CA GLN A 876 8.57 23.29 -17.06
C GLN A 876 7.79 22.02 -16.73
N LEU A 877 6.62 21.87 -17.34
CA LEU A 877 5.82 20.66 -17.23
C LEU A 877 5.10 20.35 -18.54
N THR A 878 4.71 19.10 -18.71
CA THR A 878 3.69 18.72 -19.70
C THR A 878 2.53 18.10 -18.98
N GLU A 879 1.32 18.36 -19.45
CA GLU A 879 0.08 17.86 -18.85
C GLU A 879 -0.88 17.29 -19.90
N THR A 880 -1.82 16.47 -19.44
CA THR A 880 -2.98 16.02 -20.21
C THR A 880 -4.26 16.27 -19.42
N ALA A 881 -5.17 17.04 -20.01
CA ALA A 881 -6.50 17.30 -19.49
C ALA A 881 -7.56 16.53 -20.30
N GLU A 882 -8.39 15.74 -19.63
CA GLU A 882 -9.46 14.97 -20.28
C GLU A 882 -10.72 15.82 -20.58
N ALA A 883 -10.80 17.01 -19.98
CA ALA A 883 -11.82 18.04 -20.20
C ALA A 883 -11.20 19.42 -19.97
N ASP A 884 -11.90 20.49 -20.36
CA ASP A 884 -11.45 21.86 -20.07
C ASP A 884 -11.26 22.06 -18.57
N GLY A 885 -10.12 22.66 -18.19
CA GLY A 885 -9.67 22.73 -16.82
C GLY A 885 -8.88 24.00 -16.52
N TYR A 886 -8.07 23.94 -15.46
CA TYR A 886 -7.27 25.06 -15.00
C TYR A 886 -6.03 24.57 -14.24
N LEU A 887 -5.00 25.42 -14.22
CA LEU A 887 -3.83 25.28 -13.34
C LEU A 887 -3.73 26.50 -12.43
N ARG A 888 -3.25 26.29 -11.21
CA ARG A 888 -2.89 27.34 -10.25
C ARG A 888 -1.47 27.14 -9.77
N PHE A 889 -0.73 28.24 -9.70
CA PHE A 889 0.63 28.28 -9.24
C PHE A 889 0.71 29.15 -7.98
N GLY A 890 1.20 28.57 -6.89
CA GLY A 890 1.40 29.27 -5.63
C GLY A 890 2.72 30.05 -5.64
N ASN A 891 2.73 31.20 -4.97
CA ASN A 891 3.87 32.11 -4.92
C ASN A 891 4.43 32.48 -6.31
N ALA A 892 3.50 32.77 -7.22
CA ALA A 892 3.78 32.96 -8.64
C ALA A 892 3.24 34.28 -9.21
N ALA A 893 2.90 35.25 -8.35
CA ALA A 893 2.25 36.50 -8.76
C ALA A 893 3.05 37.34 -9.78
N ALA A 894 4.38 37.25 -9.73
CA ALA A 894 5.29 37.92 -10.67
C ALA A 894 5.67 37.05 -11.88
N CYS A 895 5.20 35.80 -11.94
CA CYS A 895 5.57 34.86 -12.98
C CYS A 895 4.72 35.02 -14.24
N ARG A 896 5.21 34.43 -15.32
CA ARG A 896 4.53 34.30 -16.62
C ARG A 896 4.39 32.83 -16.97
N VAL A 897 3.29 32.47 -17.62
CA VAL A 897 3.10 31.11 -18.17
C VAL A 897 3.23 31.15 -19.68
N ILE A 898 4.11 30.33 -20.22
CA ILE A 898 4.41 30.24 -21.65
C ILE A 898 4.04 28.83 -22.13
N SER A 899 3.36 28.74 -23.28
CA SER A 899 3.10 27.50 -24.00
C SER A 899 3.54 27.66 -25.45
N ASP A 900 4.40 26.80 -25.95
CA ASP A 900 4.92 26.85 -27.34
C ASP A 900 5.38 28.26 -27.76
N SER A 901 6.21 28.91 -26.92
CA SER A 901 6.69 30.30 -27.11
C SER A 901 5.59 31.39 -27.08
N THR A 902 4.36 31.05 -26.72
CA THR A 902 3.23 31.97 -26.60
C THR A 902 2.93 32.24 -25.13
N LEU A 903 2.83 33.52 -24.76
CA LEU A 903 2.40 33.92 -23.41
C LEU A 903 0.90 33.63 -23.23
N LEU A 904 0.55 32.83 -22.22
CA LEU A 904 -0.84 32.53 -21.91
C LEU A 904 -1.49 33.65 -21.06
N PRO A 905 -2.77 33.98 -21.31
CA PRO A 905 -3.53 34.84 -20.41
C PRO A 905 -3.62 34.20 -19.02
N ALA A 906 -3.21 34.95 -18.00
CA ALA A 906 -3.25 34.49 -16.62
C ALA A 906 -3.96 35.51 -15.72
N LYS A 907 -4.65 35.01 -14.69
CA LYS A 907 -5.28 35.82 -13.65
C LYS A 907 -4.44 35.70 -12.37
N THR A 908 -4.03 36.84 -11.82
CA THR A 908 -3.31 36.89 -10.54
C THR A 908 -4.26 37.31 -9.42
N GLU A 909 -4.25 36.56 -8.32
CA GLU A 909 -5.00 36.87 -7.10
C GLU A 909 -4.12 36.61 -5.88
N GLY A 910 -3.71 37.68 -5.18
CA GLY A 910 -2.71 37.59 -4.13
C GLY A 910 -1.38 37.03 -4.66
N SER A 911 -0.89 35.94 -4.06
CA SER A 911 0.33 35.24 -4.50
C SER A 911 0.08 34.15 -5.54
N VAL A 912 -1.17 33.93 -5.96
CA VAL A 912 -1.55 32.82 -6.85
C VAL A 912 -1.74 33.31 -8.28
N LEU A 913 -1.14 32.59 -9.22
CA LEU A 913 -1.32 32.78 -10.67
C LEU A 913 -2.18 31.64 -11.22
N SER A 914 -3.24 31.94 -11.95
CA SER A 914 -4.17 30.95 -12.51
C SER A 914 -4.27 31.06 -14.03
N ILE A 915 -4.36 29.92 -14.71
CA ILE A 915 -4.62 29.81 -16.15
C ILE A 915 -5.76 28.83 -16.41
N SER A 916 -6.48 29.02 -17.51
CA SER A 916 -7.37 28.00 -18.07
C SER A 916 -6.63 27.19 -19.12
N ILE A 917 -6.94 25.90 -19.19
CA ILE A 917 -6.38 24.98 -20.18
C ILE A 917 -7.52 24.22 -20.87
N PRO A 918 -7.54 24.12 -22.21
CA PRO A 918 -8.53 23.30 -22.90
C PRO A 918 -8.18 21.81 -22.79
N ALA A 919 -9.14 20.93 -23.02
CA ALA A 919 -8.88 19.50 -23.13
C ALA A 919 -7.76 19.20 -24.16
N GLY A 920 -6.87 18.26 -23.86
CA GLY A 920 -5.72 17.91 -24.69
C GLY A 920 -4.41 17.84 -23.90
N SER A 921 -3.29 17.82 -24.61
CA SER A 921 -1.95 17.81 -24.01
C SER A 921 -1.20 19.09 -24.32
N HIS A 922 -0.61 19.70 -23.29
CA HIS A 922 0.03 21.01 -23.37
C HIS A 922 1.40 20.99 -22.70
N GLY A 923 2.36 21.72 -23.28
CA GLY A 923 3.68 21.96 -22.68
C GLY A 923 3.76 23.37 -22.13
N LEU A 924 4.04 23.51 -20.84
CA LEU A 924 3.99 24.77 -20.12
C LEU A 924 5.33 25.08 -19.44
N GLU A 925 5.73 26.35 -19.51
CA GLU A 925 6.85 26.92 -18.74
C GLU A 925 6.32 28.03 -17.83
N LEU A 926 6.59 27.90 -16.53
CA LEU A 926 6.43 28.97 -15.56
C LEU A 926 7.77 29.69 -15.42
N ASP A 927 7.85 30.94 -15.88
CA ASP A 927 9.05 31.79 -15.81
C ASP A 927 8.82 32.94 -14.81
N CYS A 928 9.64 32.99 -13.75
CA CYS A 928 9.54 33.97 -12.66
C CYS A 928 10.79 34.86 -12.53
N LYS A 929 11.45 35.14 -13.66
CA LYS A 929 12.56 36.12 -13.74
C LYS A 929 12.19 37.52 -13.27
#